data_AF-A0A7D5E2V9-F1
#
_entry.id   AF-A0A7D5E2V9-F1
#
_cell.length_a   1.000
_cell.length_b   1.000
_cell.length_c   1.000
_cell.angle_alpha   90.00
_cell.angle_beta   90.00
_cell.angle_gamma   90.00
#
_symmetry.space_group_name_H-M   'P 1'
#
loop_
_entity.id
_entity.type
_entity.pdbx_description
1 polymer ?
#
loop_
_entity_poly.entity_id
_entity_poly.type
_entity_poly.pdbx_seq_one_letter_code
_entity_poly.pdbx_strand_id
1 'polypeptide(L)'
;MTDREPGARERVRTDGYGPIRTYVIVHPERFARLDDALESAHVPETVDAYVARVARHSVVGALCGLLVGLLAAALAPLPVLARLACVPLGLLLGGGGVAGGHLALLRRRIARRRRAIDGALPHATVFLYALVHGGTDLYEAFDRLADETEAYGPLAEEVRLAVRDTERFNADLFDALTATRERTPSDDFTVLLDELVGVLETGGDVEAFLADAVTDQRERAEHRQERVLEDLETTAEAYVAVALAGPAFLFVVLLVASFTAPGLVGALAALTYLLLPLLLVAFSLVFKRLLARARRHGADPVAAVDVGATERDPAAIDDGPIDDYLAGRERATWRERLAAPLAAARDAPRLLFLASVPLALLALLALAALGVVPLSVSGLAATPIRATTGLAVVPFLVAVTPIAFLYILERRRERDLRGRFPDALRVVADAASNSVPLADAVGLVAERTTGTLADELDRVRRDVAWTADFPRALRTFADRLGVPAVTRAIGLTVVAVRTTDDPGPVLEAVADDLGQRHEREVDRRRTLGVYAGIVVIGVLVYVGMLLAFDLVFLPAVANAAGASASLPAAGIAGIHVGQIDTGTYRTLFYHSALVQAAGNGLVVGALVGGRLRDGVAYAAPLVAVVACVFLGASAL
;
A
#
# COMPACT_ATOMS: atom_id res chain seq x y z
N MET A 1 0.73 28.67 39.67
CA MET A 1 1.54 29.35 40.70
C MET A 1 2.19 30.55 40.04
N THR A 2 1.57 31.72 40.17
CA THR A 2 1.91 32.96 39.45
C THR A 2 2.30 34.03 40.45
N ASP A 3 3.36 34.75 40.08
CA ASP A 3 3.83 36.04 40.55
C ASP A 3 5.06 36.08 41.49
N ARG A 4 5.97 36.99 41.13
CA ARG A 4 7.12 37.56 41.84
C ARG A 4 8.46 36.80 41.84
N GLU A 5 9.21 37.01 40.76
CA GLU A 5 10.54 37.66 40.85
C GLU A 5 11.00 38.16 39.44
N PRO A 6 11.25 39.47 39.24
CA PRO A 6 11.68 40.00 37.94
C PRO A 6 13.09 39.56 37.49
N GLY A 7 13.79 38.73 38.29
CA GLY A 7 15.11 38.15 37.97
C GLY A 7 15.11 36.62 37.75
N ALA A 8 13.99 35.91 37.98
CA ALA A 8 13.94 34.46 37.79
C ALA A 8 14.06 34.05 36.31
N ARG A 9 13.50 34.87 35.40
CA ARG A 9 13.66 34.72 33.94
C ARG A 9 15.10 34.99 33.47
N GLU A 10 15.83 35.85 34.19
CA GLU A 10 17.24 36.19 33.88
C GLU A 10 18.20 35.09 34.36
N ARG A 11 17.87 34.35 35.43
CA ARG A 11 18.73 33.26 35.95
C ARG A 11 18.67 31.96 35.14
N VAL A 12 17.53 31.68 34.48
CA VAL A 12 17.45 30.59 33.48
C VAL A 12 18.21 30.95 32.19
N ARG A 13 18.60 32.23 32.01
CA ARG A 13 19.19 32.81 30.80
C ARG A 13 20.69 32.51 30.63
N THR A 14 21.40 32.05 31.67
CA THR A 14 22.88 31.97 31.66
C THR A 14 23.50 30.58 31.78
N ASP A 15 22.84 29.56 32.34
CA ASP A 15 23.57 28.35 32.78
C ASP A 15 23.29 27.03 32.03
N GLY A 16 22.85 27.04 30.77
CA GLY A 16 22.92 25.80 29.98
C GLY A 16 22.17 25.70 28.66
N TYR A 17 21.40 26.71 28.30
CA TYR A 17 20.50 26.64 27.15
C TYR A 17 20.89 27.68 26.09
N GLY A 18 21.20 27.22 24.87
CA GLY A 18 21.62 28.08 23.75
C GLY A 18 20.55 29.12 23.34
N PRO A 19 20.90 30.15 22.55
CA PRO A 19 20.05 31.33 22.31
C PRO A 19 18.68 31.02 21.72
N ILE A 20 18.58 29.98 20.88
CA ILE A 20 17.31 29.54 20.28
C ILE A 20 16.38 28.93 21.33
N ARG A 21 16.94 28.18 22.27
CA ARG A 21 16.18 27.49 23.32
C ARG A 21 15.57 28.51 24.29
N THR A 22 16.35 29.52 24.69
CA THR A 22 15.90 30.65 25.49
C THR A 22 14.76 31.42 24.81
N TYR A 23 14.82 31.63 23.49
CA TYR A 23 13.77 32.32 22.76
C TYR A 23 12.41 31.57 22.83
N VAL A 24 12.43 30.24 22.69
CA VAL A 24 11.23 29.40 22.76
C VAL A 24 10.60 29.44 24.15
N ILE A 25 11.42 29.32 25.21
CA ILE A 25 10.96 29.37 26.61
C ILE A 25 10.31 30.72 26.94
N VAL A 26 10.81 31.82 26.36
CA VAL A 26 10.26 33.17 26.59
C VAL A 26 8.94 33.41 25.83
N HIS A 27 8.65 32.66 24.77
CA HIS A 27 7.46 32.82 23.94
C HIS A 27 6.64 31.52 23.79
N PRO A 28 6.18 30.91 24.90
CA PRO A 28 5.50 29.61 24.86
C PRO A 28 4.24 29.64 23.99
N GLU A 29 3.47 30.73 24.01
CA GLU A 29 2.24 30.87 23.21
C GLU A 29 2.45 30.72 21.70
N ARG A 30 3.63 31.09 21.17
CA ARG A 30 3.95 30.93 19.74
C ARG A 30 4.18 29.48 19.35
N PHE A 31 4.53 28.65 20.32
CA PHE A 31 4.91 27.26 20.10
C PHE A 31 3.94 26.26 20.74
N ALA A 32 2.85 26.71 21.37
CA ALA A 32 1.83 25.84 21.97
C ALA A 32 1.34 24.75 21.00
N ARG A 33 0.95 25.12 19.77
CA ARG A 33 0.54 24.15 18.75
C ARG A 33 1.63 23.12 18.38
N LEU A 34 2.90 23.48 18.53
CA LEU A 34 4.02 22.57 18.28
C LEU A 34 4.27 21.67 19.51
N ASP A 35 4.02 22.18 20.71
CA ASP A 35 4.03 21.42 21.97
C ASP A 35 2.98 20.31 21.91
N ASP A 36 1.73 20.69 21.67
CA ASP A 36 0.61 19.75 21.51
C ASP A 36 0.95 18.68 20.45
N ALA A 37 1.53 19.11 19.32
CA ALA A 37 1.92 18.21 18.24
C ALA A 37 3.07 17.24 18.63
N LEU A 38 4.00 17.65 19.49
CA LEU A 38 5.08 16.79 19.99
C LEU A 38 4.57 15.80 21.04
N GLU A 39 3.67 16.24 21.92
CA GLU A 39 2.99 15.40 22.90
C GLU A 39 2.13 14.33 22.22
N SER A 40 1.25 14.72 21.30
CA SER A 40 0.46 13.78 20.49
C SER A 40 1.32 12.82 19.66
N ALA A 41 2.56 13.20 19.34
CA ALA A 41 3.51 12.35 18.62
C ALA A 41 4.34 11.41 19.52
N HIS A 42 4.25 11.55 20.85
CA HIS A 42 5.14 10.90 21.82
C HIS A 42 6.61 11.11 21.50
N VAL A 43 6.97 12.36 21.22
CA VAL A 43 8.37 12.74 21.09
C VAL A 43 8.88 13.04 22.51
N PRO A 44 9.89 12.31 23.04
CA PRO A 44 10.37 12.47 24.41
C PRO A 44 11.24 13.72 24.59
N GLU A 45 10.99 14.78 23.83
CA GLU A 45 11.76 16.01 23.82
C GLU A 45 10.84 17.20 23.98
N THR A 46 11.29 18.17 24.77
CA THR A 46 10.62 19.45 24.94
C THR A 46 10.72 20.30 23.66
N VAL A 47 9.74 21.17 23.42
CA VAL A 47 9.64 22.00 22.21
C VAL A 47 10.89 22.83 21.96
N ASP A 48 11.47 23.36 23.02
CA ASP A 48 12.66 24.18 23.00
C ASP A 48 13.89 23.41 22.48
N ALA A 49 14.06 22.14 22.88
CA ALA A 49 15.08 21.24 22.37
C ALA A 49 14.82 20.84 20.91
N TYR A 50 13.56 20.56 20.58
CA TYR A 50 13.16 20.20 19.22
C TYR A 50 13.45 21.33 18.22
N VAL A 51 13.00 22.55 18.53
CA VAL A 51 13.20 23.74 17.68
C VAL A 51 14.69 24.05 17.53
N ALA A 52 15.48 23.96 18.61
CA ALA A 52 16.92 24.18 18.56
C ALA A 52 17.62 23.18 17.63
N ARG A 53 17.24 21.89 17.66
CA ARG A 53 17.77 20.88 16.75
C ARG A 53 17.37 21.14 15.30
N VAL A 54 16.10 21.44 15.04
CA VAL A 54 15.62 21.74 13.68
C VAL A 54 16.34 22.96 13.11
N ALA A 55 16.50 24.02 13.90
CA ALA A 55 17.25 25.21 13.50
C ALA A 55 18.72 24.88 13.16
N ARG A 56 19.41 24.09 13.99
CA ARG A 56 20.79 23.64 13.72
C ARG A 56 20.89 22.85 12.41
N HIS A 57 20.01 21.88 12.19
CA HIS A 57 19.99 21.12 10.94
C HIS A 57 19.64 22.01 9.73
N SER A 58 18.79 23.01 9.92
CA SER A 58 18.39 23.94 8.86
C SER A 58 19.55 24.86 8.46
N VAL A 59 20.40 25.27 9.40
CA VAL A 59 21.65 26.00 9.11
C VAL A 59 22.60 25.13 8.29
N VAL A 60 22.82 23.87 8.68
CA VAL A 60 23.65 22.93 7.91
C VAL A 60 23.06 22.70 6.51
N GLY A 61 21.73 22.51 6.43
CA GLY A 61 21.00 22.38 5.16
C GLY A 61 21.16 23.60 4.27
N ALA A 62 21.07 24.81 4.83
CA ALA A 62 21.26 26.06 4.10
C ALA A 62 22.70 26.20 3.57
N LEU A 63 23.72 25.83 4.35
CA LEU A 63 25.12 25.83 3.91
C LEU A 63 25.36 24.84 2.76
N CYS A 64 24.84 23.61 2.88
CA CYS A 64 24.89 22.62 1.80
C CYS A 64 24.12 23.10 0.55
N GLY A 65 22.94 23.67 0.73
CA GLY A 65 22.14 24.25 -0.34
C GLY A 65 22.82 25.42 -1.04
N LEU A 66 23.54 26.26 -0.30
CA LEU A 66 24.36 27.34 -0.85
C LEU A 66 25.52 26.81 -1.69
N LEU A 67 26.22 25.78 -1.22
CA LEU A 67 27.28 25.12 -2.00
C LEU A 67 26.72 24.52 -3.31
N VAL A 68 25.59 23.81 -3.25
CA VAL A 68 24.92 23.26 -4.44
C VAL A 68 24.45 24.37 -5.37
N GLY A 69 23.89 25.46 -4.83
CA GLY A 69 23.44 26.61 -5.61
C GLY A 69 24.59 27.32 -6.34
N LEU A 70 25.74 27.48 -5.69
CA LEU A 70 26.97 28.01 -6.29
C LEU A 70 27.52 27.10 -7.38
N LEU A 71 27.52 25.78 -7.14
CA LEU A 71 27.99 24.79 -8.11
C LEU A 71 27.09 24.73 -9.35
N ALA A 72 25.77 24.78 -9.16
CA ALA A 72 24.78 24.86 -10.23
C ALA A 72 24.92 26.17 -11.02
N ALA A 73 25.13 27.31 -10.35
CA ALA A 73 25.40 28.59 -11.00
C ALA A 73 26.68 28.55 -11.84
N ALA A 74 27.72 27.83 -11.40
CA ALA A 74 29.00 27.73 -12.11
C ALA A 74 28.95 26.79 -13.34
N LEU A 75 28.24 25.67 -13.25
CA LEU A 75 28.27 24.59 -14.25
C LEU A 75 27.12 24.64 -15.27
N ALA A 76 25.96 25.18 -14.91
CA ALA A 76 24.80 25.15 -15.79
C ALA A 76 24.89 26.23 -16.89
N PRO A 77 24.55 25.90 -18.16
CA PRO A 77 24.49 26.84 -19.28
C PRO A 77 23.21 27.69 -19.21
N LEU A 78 23.04 28.42 -18.12
CA LEU A 78 21.87 29.25 -17.84
C LEU A 78 22.19 30.74 -18.09
N PRO A 79 21.19 31.57 -18.47
CA PRO A 79 21.35 33.01 -18.57
C PRO A 79 21.76 33.63 -17.22
N VAL A 80 22.44 34.79 -17.25
CA VAL A 80 23.05 35.43 -16.06
C VAL A 80 22.07 35.62 -14.91
N LEU A 81 20.83 36.05 -15.21
CA LEU A 81 19.79 36.23 -14.19
C LEU A 81 19.41 34.92 -13.49
N ALA A 82 19.35 33.80 -14.23
CA ALA A 82 19.04 32.50 -13.66
C ALA A 82 20.20 31.98 -12.78
N ARG A 83 21.45 32.26 -13.14
CA ARG A 83 22.63 31.92 -12.32
C ARG A 83 22.65 32.68 -10.99
N LEU A 84 22.32 33.97 -11.00
CA LEU A 84 22.20 34.77 -9.78
C LEU A 84 21.07 34.28 -8.86
N ALA A 85 19.99 33.73 -9.44
CA ALA A 85 18.88 33.16 -8.68
C ALA A 85 19.21 31.81 -8.02
N CYS A 86 20.18 31.04 -8.53
CA CYS A 86 20.53 29.72 -8.00
C CYS A 86 21.04 29.75 -6.55
N VAL A 87 21.75 30.80 -6.14
CA VAL A 87 22.33 30.93 -4.79
C VAL A 87 21.26 31.17 -3.71
N PRO A 88 20.39 32.19 -3.80
CA PRO A 88 19.32 32.38 -2.82
C PRO A 88 18.31 31.22 -2.86
N LEU A 89 18.05 30.64 -4.03
CA LEU A 89 17.18 29.46 -4.16
C LEU A 89 17.80 28.23 -3.48
N GLY A 90 19.10 27.99 -3.66
CA GLY A 90 19.81 26.89 -2.99
C GLY A 90 19.78 27.03 -1.47
N LEU A 91 20.02 28.24 -0.94
CA LEU A 91 19.94 28.53 0.48
C LEU A 91 18.52 28.27 1.05
N LEU A 92 17.49 28.79 0.37
CA LEU A 92 16.09 28.62 0.75
C LEU A 92 15.64 27.17 0.69
N LEU A 93 15.96 26.45 -0.38
CA LEU A 93 15.61 25.04 -0.54
C LEU A 93 16.37 24.14 0.44
N GLY A 94 17.64 24.44 0.71
CA GLY A 94 18.45 23.68 1.66
C GLY A 94 17.93 23.84 3.10
N GLY A 95 17.84 25.07 3.59
CA GLY A 95 17.38 25.33 4.97
C GLY A 95 15.90 25.05 5.15
N GLY A 96 15.06 25.59 4.25
CA GLY A 96 13.61 25.39 4.27
C GLY A 96 13.21 23.94 4.01
N GLY A 97 13.93 23.23 3.15
CA GLY A 97 13.70 21.80 2.88
C GLY A 97 13.98 20.92 4.09
N VAL A 98 15.04 21.21 4.86
CA VAL A 98 15.35 20.46 6.10
C VAL A 98 14.33 20.76 7.20
N ALA A 99 13.98 22.03 7.41
CA ALA A 99 12.94 22.43 8.36
C ALA A 99 11.58 21.80 8.01
N GLY A 100 11.19 21.91 6.74
CA GLY A 100 9.98 21.31 6.19
C GLY A 100 9.99 19.78 6.27
N GLY A 101 11.15 19.15 6.08
CA GLY A 101 11.36 17.71 6.22
C GLY A 101 11.09 17.23 7.64
N HIS A 102 11.64 17.89 8.66
CA HIS A 102 11.37 17.58 10.07
C HIS A 102 9.89 17.74 10.42
N LEU A 103 9.26 18.85 10.01
CA LEU A 103 7.83 19.06 10.25
C LEU A 103 6.97 18.03 9.51
N ALA A 104 7.35 17.65 8.29
CA ALA A 104 6.67 16.60 7.54
C ALA A 104 6.82 15.24 8.20
N LEU A 105 7.98 14.92 8.79
CA LEU A 105 8.18 13.70 9.57
C LEU A 105 7.32 13.68 10.83
N LEU A 106 7.26 14.80 11.56
CA LEU A 106 6.39 14.95 12.73
C LEU A 106 4.91 14.73 12.35
N ARG A 107 4.43 15.45 11.32
CA ARG A 107 3.06 15.29 10.79
C ARG A 107 2.78 13.86 10.35
N ARG A 108 3.74 13.20 9.70
CA ARG A 108 3.61 11.78 9.31
C ARG A 108 3.52 10.85 10.52
N ARG A 109 4.26 11.14 11.61
CA ARG A 109 4.23 10.38 12.86
C ARG A 109 2.89 10.56 13.58
N ILE A 110 2.42 11.80 13.76
CA ILE A 110 1.10 12.11 14.34
C ILE A 110 0.01 11.41 13.53
N ALA A 111 0.01 11.60 12.21
CA ALA A 111 -0.98 10.96 11.35
C ALA A 111 -0.89 9.42 11.40
N ARG A 112 0.29 8.84 11.66
CA ARG A 112 0.45 7.39 11.84
C ARG A 112 -0.14 6.93 13.18
N ARG A 113 0.11 7.66 14.27
CA ARG A 113 -0.46 7.37 15.60
C ARG A 113 -1.98 7.57 15.62
N ARG A 114 -2.51 8.67 15.08
CA ARG A 114 -3.94 8.90 14.90
C ARG A 114 -4.62 7.70 14.23
N ARG A 115 -4.13 7.33 13.05
CA ARG A 115 -4.61 6.14 12.32
C ARG A 115 -4.43 4.84 13.11
N ALA A 116 -3.42 4.79 13.98
CA ALA A 116 -3.16 3.67 14.86
C ALA A 116 -4.28 3.45 15.87
N ILE A 117 -4.64 4.55 16.52
CA ILE A 117 -5.70 4.63 17.50
C ILE A 117 -7.06 4.40 16.83
N ASP A 118 -7.40 5.15 15.78
CA ASP A 118 -8.67 5.04 15.06
C ASP A 118 -8.96 3.61 14.58
N GLY A 119 -7.93 2.87 14.15
CA GLY A 119 -8.07 1.50 13.67
C GLY A 119 -8.17 0.45 14.78
N ALA A 120 -7.63 0.71 15.97
CA ALA A 120 -7.72 -0.19 17.12
C ALA A 120 -9.00 0.06 17.94
N LEU A 121 -9.57 1.25 17.84
CA LEU A 121 -10.67 1.73 18.68
C LEU A 121 -11.90 0.81 18.67
N PRO A 122 -12.46 0.36 17.52
CA PRO A 122 -13.65 -0.51 17.54
C PRO A 122 -13.42 -1.81 18.31
N HIS A 123 -12.23 -2.41 18.20
CA HIS A 123 -11.88 -3.65 18.88
C HIS A 123 -11.61 -3.42 20.37
N ALA A 124 -10.97 -2.31 20.73
CA ALA A 124 -10.76 -1.94 22.12
C ALA A 124 -12.09 -1.65 22.83
N THR A 125 -13.04 -0.99 22.16
CA THR A 125 -14.39 -0.74 22.72
C THR A 125 -15.13 -2.05 22.96
N VAL A 126 -15.06 -3.02 22.04
CA VAL A 126 -15.64 -4.38 22.26
C VAL A 126 -14.96 -5.09 23.43
N PHE A 127 -13.64 -4.99 23.55
CA PHE A 127 -12.89 -5.59 24.66
C PHE A 127 -13.27 -4.97 26.01
N LEU A 128 -13.33 -3.64 26.09
CA LEU A 128 -13.79 -2.93 27.29
C LEU A 128 -15.24 -3.31 27.65
N TYR A 129 -16.14 -3.34 26.66
CA TYR A 129 -17.52 -3.77 26.86
C TYR A 129 -17.58 -5.21 27.41
N ALA A 130 -16.85 -6.15 26.82
CA ALA A 130 -16.84 -7.54 27.27
C ALA A 130 -16.32 -7.70 28.71
N LEU A 131 -15.28 -6.95 29.09
CA LEU A 131 -14.76 -6.97 30.46
C LEU A 131 -15.75 -6.39 31.46
N VAL A 132 -16.35 -5.23 31.14
CA VAL A 132 -17.31 -4.55 32.02
C VAL A 132 -18.60 -5.35 32.15
N HIS A 133 -19.13 -5.87 31.04
CA HIS A 133 -20.29 -6.77 31.03
C HIS A 133 -20.02 -8.08 31.81
N GLY A 134 -18.77 -8.56 31.78
CA GLY A 134 -18.29 -9.68 32.60
C GLY A 134 -18.12 -9.36 34.09
N GLY A 135 -18.46 -8.15 34.52
CA GLY A 135 -18.40 -7.71 35.92
C GLY A 135 -17.06 -7.11 36.37
N THR A 136 -16.15 -6.82 35.44
CA THR A 136 -14.90 -6.08 35.74
C THR A 136 -15.22 -4.60 35.94
N ASP A 137 -14.61 -3.94 36.94
CA ASP A 137 -14.73 -2.50 37.07
C ASP A 137 -13.99 -1.74 35.94
N LEU A 138 -14.38 -0.50 35.70
CA LEU A 138 -13.87 0.27 34.57
C LEU A 138 -12.35 0.53 34.65
N TYR A 139 -11.82 0.72 35.86
CA TYR A 139 -10.38 0.98 36.03
C TYR A 139 -9.58 -0.27 35.64
N GLU A 140 -9.95 -1.43 36.19
CA GLU A 140 -9.34 -2.72 35.86
C GLU A 140 -9.49 -3.07 34.37
N ALA A 141 -10.61 -2.68 33.73
CA ALA A 141 -10.78 -2.86 32.29
C ALA A 141 -9.79 -2.01 31.46
N PHE A 142 -9.55 -0.76 31.86
CA PHE A 142 -8.53 0.09 31.23
C PHE A 142 -7.10 -0.38 31.53
N ASP A 143 -6.83 -0.90 32.73
CA ASP A 143 -5.54 -1.47 33.09
C ASP A 143 -5.20 -2.69 32.21
N ARG A 144 -6.14 -3.62 32.04
CA ARG A 144 -5.97 -4.74 31.12
C ARG A 144 -5.79 -4.30 29.67
N LEU A 145 -6.50 -3.26 29.23
CA LEU A 145 -6.29 -2.69 27.90
C LEU A 145 -4.90 -2.03 27.75
N ALA A 146 -4.38 -1.40 28.81
CA ALA A 146 -3.06 -0.78 28.84
C ALA A 146 -1.92 -1.80 28.73
N ASP A 147 -2.10 -3.01 29.25
CA ASP A 147 -1.11 -4.09 29.19
C ASP A 147 -0.99 -4.69 27.79
N GLU A 148 -2.07 -4.69 27.03
CA GLU A 148 -2.16 -5.29 25.70
C GLU A 148 -1.59 -4.39 24.57
N THR A 149 -0.36 -3.89 24.74
CA THR A 149 0.32 -3.06 23.72
C THR A 149 0.65 -3.84 22.44
N GLU A 150 0.83 -5.15 22.51
CA GLU A 150 1.00 -5.98 21.32
C GLU A 150 -0.27 -6.03 20.47
N ALA A 151 -1.45 -6.05 21.10
CA ALA A 151 -2.74 -6.16 20.43
C ALA A 151 -3.36 -4.80 20.07
N TYR A 152 -3.09 -3.72 20.80
CA TYR A 152 -3.74 -2.42 20.54
C TYR A 152 -2.76 -1.27 20.26
N GLY A 153 -1.45 -1.52 20.37
CA GLY A 153 -0.39 -0.61 19.93
C GLY A 153 -0.50 0.79 20.55
N PRO A 154 -0.46 1.86 19.74
CA PRO A 154 -0.54 3.24 20.24
C PRO A 154 -1.79 3.56 21.07
N LEU A 155 -2.91 2.86 20.88
CA LEU A 155 -4.10 3.06 21.71
C LEU A 155 -3.85 2.58 23.15
N ALA A 156 -3.31 1.37 23.32
CA ALA A 156 -2.89 0.87 24.63
C ALA A 156 -1.80 1.75 25.25
N GLU A 157 -0.89 2.33 24.47
CA GLU A 157 0.07 3.33 24.99
C GLU A 157 -0.62 4.58 25.54
N GLU A 158 -1.64 5.12 24.86
CA GLU A 158 -2.40 6.28 25.37
C GLU A 158 -3.12 5.92 26.67
N VAL A 159 -3.77 4.75 26.70
CA VAL A 159 -4.49 4.25 27.89
C VAL A 159 -3.54 3.97 29.04
N ARG A 160 -2.38 3.37 28.78
CA ARG A 160 -1.33 3.10 29.76
C ARG A 160 -0.83 4.37 30.44
N LEU A 161 -0.79 5.48 29.71
CA LEU A 161 -0.42 6.75 30.30
C LEU A 161 -1.51 7.26 31.25
N ALA A 162 -2.79 7.09 30.91
CA ALA A 162 -3.88 7.40 31.82
C ALA A 162 -3.80 6.53 33.10
N VAL A 163 -3.69 5.21 32.94
CA VAL A 163 -3.60 4.25 34.06
C VAL A 163 -2.38 4.54 34.94
N ARG A 164 -1.20 4.76 34.31
CA ARG A 164 0.03 5.12 35.03
C ARG A 164 -0.15 6.40 35.83
N ASP A 165 -0.86 7.38 35.31
CA ASP A 165 -1.05 8.65 36.01
C ASP A 165 -1.97 8.48 37.23
N THR A 166 -2.97 7.60 37.14
CA THR A 166 -3.77 7.14 38.28
C THR A 166 -2.93 6.41 39.33
N GLU A 167 -2.11 5.42 38.95
CA GLU A 167 -1.31 4.63 39.90
C GLU A 167 -0.16 5.41 40.55
N ARG A 168 0.58 6.16 39.75
CA ARG A 168 1.86 6.75 40.17
C ARG A 168 1.72 8.15 40.74
N PHE A 169 0.71 8.89 40.29
CA PHE A 169 0.44 10.25 40.77
C PHE A 169 -0.83 10.33 41.61
N ASN A 170 -1.52 9.20 41.84
CA ASN A 170 -2.77 9.13 42.59
C ASN A 170 -3.82 10.13 42.05
N ALA A 171 -3.78 10.35 40.73
CA ALA A 171 -4.78 11.14 40.02
C ALA A 171 -6.09 10.35 39.96
N ASP A 172 -7.23 11.04 39.89
CA ASP A 172 -8.48 10.36 39.58
C ASP A 172 -8.43 9.81 38.14
N LEU A 173 -8.99 8.62 37.91
CA LEU A 173 -9.12 8.06 36.57
C LEU A 173 -9.82 9.06 35.64
N PHE A 174 -10.78 9.81 36.19
CA PHE A 174 -11.44 10.91 35.50
C PHE A 174 -10.47 11.99 34.97
N ASP A 175 -9.60 12.51 35.84
CA ASP A 175 -8.62 13.54 35.49
C ASP A 175 -7.60 12.99 34.48
N ALA A 176 -7.21 11.72 34.63
CA ALA A 176 -6.27 11.05 33.74
C ALA A 176 -6.86 10.81 32.33
N LEU A 177 -8.14 10.45 32.24
CA LEU A 177 -8.85 10.32 30.96
C LEU A 177 -9.07 11.68 30.30
N THR A 178 -9.38 12.73 31.07
CA THR A 178 -9.50 14.11 30.58
C THR A 178 -8.17 14.61 30.00
N ALA A 179 -7.05 14.40 30.70
CA ALA A 179 -5.72 14.72 30.18
C ALA A 179 -5.39 13.92 28.91
N THR A 180 -5.86 12.66 28.82
CA THR A 180 -5.66 11.82 27.64
C THR A 180 -6.47 12.29 26.44
N ARG A 181 -7.69 12.77 26.66
CA ARG A 181 -8.54 13.40 25.65
C ARG A 181 -7.87 14.64 25.03
N GLU A 182 -7.20 15.46 25.81
CA GLU A 182 -6.54 16.68 25.31
C GLU A 182 -5.29 16.41 24.47
N ARG A 183 -4.56 15.33 24.76
CA ARG A 183 -3.28 15.00 24.10
C ARG A 183 -3.40 14.01 22.94
N THR A 184 -4.47 13.22 22.87
CA THR A 184 -4.62 12.20 21.83
C THR A 184 -4.74 12.82 20.44
N PRO A 185 -4.07 12.28 19.41
CA PRO A 185 -4.21 12.76 18.04
C PRO A 185 -5.49 12.27 17.34
N SER A 186 -6.33 11.47 17.99
CA SER A 186 -7.51 10.80 17.42
C SER A 186 -8.82 11.47 17.85
N ASP A 187 -9.50 12.10 16.90
CA ASP A 187 -10.81 12.72 17.13
C ASP A 187 -11.87 11.69 17.59
N ASP A 188 -11.85 10.47 17.04
CA ASP A 188 -12.80 9.41 17.41
C ASP A 188 -12.57 8.92 18.85
N PHE A 189 -11.30 8.81 19.28
CA PHE A 189 -10.97 8.45 20.66
C PHE A 189 -11.30 9.59 21.63
N THR A 190 -11.06 10.84 21.24
CA THR A 190 -11.52 12.03 21.99
C THR A 190 -13.03 11.98 22.24
N VAL A 191 -13.84 11.69 21.20
CA VAL A 191 -15.30 11.57 21.33
C VAL A 191 -15.70 10.45 22.29
N LEU A 192 -15.10 9.26 22.16
CA LEU A 192 -15.39 8.14 23.07
C LEU A 192 -15.07 8.51 24.53
N LEU A 193 -13.91 9.14 24.76
CA LEU A 193 -13.51 9.58 26.09
C LEU A 193 -14.45 10.68 26.63
N ASP A 194 -14.89 11.61 25.78
CA ASP A 194 -15.82 12.68 26.16
C ASP A 194 -17.17 12.16 26.61
N GLU A 195 -17.71 11.21 25.86
CA GLU A 195 -18.99 10.58 26.19
C GLU A 195 -18.86 9.73 27.46
N LEU A 196 -17.77 8.98 27.60
CA LEU A 196 -17.49 8.19 28.81
C LEU A 196 -17.35 9.07 30.05
N VAL A 197 -16.57 10.14 29.96
CA VAL A 197 -16.40 11.15 31.02
C VAL A 197 -17.77 11.73 31.41
N GLY A 198 -18.63 12.08 30.44
CA GLY A 198 -19.98 12.57 30.72
C GLY A 198 -20.89 11.54 31.41
N VAL A 199 -20.79 10.25 31.07
CA VAL A 199 -21.51 9.18 31.76
C VAL A 199 -21.01 9.02 33.20
N LEU A 200 -19.71 9.10 33.43
CA LEU A 200 -19.12 9.03 34.76
C LEU A 200 -19.51 10.23 35.64
N GLU A 201 -19.52 11.45 35.10
CA GLU A 201 -19.94 12.67 35.83
C GLU A 201 -21.40 12.59 36.30
N THR A 202 -22.25 11.99 35.48
CA THR A 202 -23.69 11.87 35.74
C THR A 202 -24.06 10.63 36.56
N GLY A 203 -23.09 9.76 36.85
CA GLY A 203 -23.31 8.47 37.52
C GLY A 203 -24.16 7.51 36.69
N GLY A 204 -24.07 7.60 35.36
CA GLY A 204 -24.80 6.78 34.42
C GLY A 204 -24.29 5.35 34.30
N ASP A 205 -24.96 4.55 33.47
CA ASP A 205 -24.63 3.15 33.21
C ASP A 205 -23.50 3.05 32.15
N VAL A 206 -22.30 2.75 32.63
CA VAL A 206 -21.10 2.55 31.80
C VAL A 206 -21.24 1.36 30.87
N GLU A 207 -21.92 0.29 31.31
CA GLU A 207 -22.13 -0.90 30.50
C GLU A 207 -23.02 -0.59 29.30
N ALA A 208 -24.14 0.12 29.54
CA ALA A 208 -25.04 0.56 28.48
C ALA A 208 -24.35 1.52 27.50
N PHE A 209 -23.54 2.46 28.01
CA PHE A 209 -22.74 3.35 27.17
C PHE A 209 -21.76 2.58 26.27
N LEU A 210 -21.02 1.62 26.84
CA LEU A 210 -20.06 0.83 26.06
C LEU A 210 -20.76 -0.04 25.01
N ALA A 211 -21.97 -0.55 25.29
CA ALA A 211 -22.78 -1.28 24.31
C ALA A 211 -23.18 -0.40 23.11
N ASP A 212 -23.63 0.84 23.38
CA ASP A 212 -23.96 1.81 22.34
C ASP A 212 -22.71 2.22 21.56
N ALA A 213 -21.59 2.46 22.25
CA ALA A 213 -20.32 2.80 21.64
C ALA A 213 -19.80 1.69 20.71
N VAL A 214 -20.01 0.41 21.04
CA VAL A 214 -19.67 -0.71 20.15
C VAL A 214 -20.45 -0.61 18.83
N THR A 215 -21.74 -0.28 18.89
CA THR A 215 -22.60 -0.18 17.70
C THR A 215 -22.21 1.02 16.83
N ASP A 216 -22.04 2.18 17.45
CA ASP A 216 -21.65 3.41 16.77
C ASP A 216 -20.26 3.31 16.12
N GLN A 217 -19.27 2.69 16.79
CA GLN A 217 -17.94 2.48 16.20
C GLN A 217 -17.98 1.54 14.99
N ARG A 218 -18.86 0.53 15.00
CA ARG A 218 -19.07 -0.38 13.85
C ARG A 218 -19.69 0.36 12.67
N GLU A 219 -20.75 1.13 12.89
CA GLU A 219 -21.42 1.92 11.84
C GLU A 219 -20.46 2.96 11.23
N ARG A 220 -19.69 3.68 12.07
CA ARG A 220 -18.65 4.61 11.59
C ARG A 220 -17.58 3.90 10.76
N ALA A 221 -17.17 2.69 11.15
CA ALA A 221 -16.20 1.90 10.39
C ALA A 221 -16.74 1.48 9.02
N GLU A 222 -18.01 1.10 8.94
CA GLU A 222 -18.70 0.74 7.70
C GLU A 222 -18.80 1.93 6.75
N HIS A 223 -19.33 3.07 7.21
CA HIS A 223 -19.43 4.28 6.42
C HIS A 223 -18.07 4.80 5.93
N ARG A 224 -17.00 4.64 6.73
CA ARG A 224 -15.64 4.97 6.27
C ARG A 224 -15.19 4.11 5.10
N GLN A 225 -15.55 2.83 5.08
CA GLN A 225 -15.17 1.93 4.01
C GLN A 225 -16.00 2.21 2.75
N GLU A 226 -17.31 2.42 2.89
CA GLU A 226 -18.19 2.82 1.79
C GLU A 226 -17.69 4.08 1.08
N ARG A 227 -17.38 5.15 1.82
CA ARG A 227 -16.79 6.37 1.25
C ARG A 227 -15.48 6.12 0.50
N VAL A 228 -14.66 5.18 0.99
CA VAL A 228 -13.42 4.83 0.30
C VAL A 228 -13.70 4.03 -0.99
N LEU A 229 -14.74 3.20 -1.03
CA LEU A 229 -15.18 2.54 -2.26
C LEU A 229 -15.70 3.58 -3.26
N GLU A 230 -16.54 4.52 -2.84
CA GLU A 230 -17.04 5.63 -3.67
C GLU A 230 -15.89 6.47 -4.25
N ASP A 231 -14.87 6.79 -3.45
CA ASP A 231 -13.65 7.48 -3.91
C ASP A 231 -12.92 6.67 -4.99
N LEU A 232 -12.85 5.35 -4.84
CA LEU A 232 -12.19 4.45 -5.80
C LEU A 232 -12.98 4.34 -7.10
N GLU A 233 -14.30 4.29 -7.03
CA GLU A 233 -15.21 4.30 -8.19
C GLU A 233 -15.10 5.60 -8.97
N THR A 234 -15.23 6.74 -8.29
CA THR A 234 -15.09 8.07 -8.90
C THR A 234 -13.72 8.21 -9.57
N THR A 235 -12.66 7.71 -8.93
CA THR A 235 -11.32 7.74 -9.52
C THR A 235 -11.19 6.79 -10.71
N ALA A 236 -11.83 5.61 -10.67
CA ALA A 236 -11.83 4.66 -11.77
C ALA A 236 -12.61 5.20 -12.99
N GLU A 237 -13.72 5.91 -12.78
CA GLU A 237 -14.46 6.61 -13.83
C GLU A 237 -13.62 7.72 -14.47
N ALA A 238 -13.03 8.57 -13.64
CA ALA A 238 -12.12 9.61 -14.10
C ALA A 238 -10.93 9.01 -14.88
N TYR A 239 -10.42 7.87 -14.46
CA TYR A 239 -9.37 7.14 -15.18
C TYR A 239 -9.83 6.68 -16.57
N VAL A 240 -10.98 6.03 -16.67
CA VAL A 240 -11.50 5.57 -17.97
C VAL A 240 -11.73 6.76 -18.91
N ALA A 241 -12.28 7.86 -18.41
CA ALA A 241 -12.51 9.05 -19.23
C ALA A 241 -11.20 9.76 -19.64
N VAL A 242 -10.33 10.07 -18.67
CA VAL A 242 -9.17 10.94 -18.89
C VAL A 242 -7.95 10.17 -19.36
N ALA A 243 -7.71 8.94 -18.88
CA ALA A 243 -6.51 8.18 -19.18
C ALA A 243 -6.63 7.22 -20.34
N LEU A 244 -7.81 6.66 -20.51
CA LEU A 244 -8.07 5.69 -21.56
C LEU A 244 -8.67 6.39 -22.80
N ALA A 245 -9.84 7.02 -22.65
CA ALA A 245 -10.53 7.65 -23.77
C ALA A 245 -9.87 8.95 -24.25
N GLY A 246 -9.42 9.81 -23.33
CA GLY A 246 -8.80 11.11 -23.64
C GLY A 246 -7.62 11.01 -24.63
N PRO A 247 -6.56 10.22 -24.33
CA PRO A 247 -5.43 10.05 -25.23
C PRO A 247 -5.82 9.34 -26.51
N ALA A 248 -6.77 8.39 -26.47
CA ALA A 248 -7.25 7.74 -27.68
C ALA A 248 -7.92 8.73 -28.64
N PHE A 249 -8.80 9.59 -28.13
CA PHE A 249 -9.44 10.66 -28.91
C PHE A 249 -8.41 11.66 -29.44
N LEU A 250 -7.52 12.16 -28.58
CA LEU A 250 -6.46 13.08 -28.97
C LEU A 250 -5.54 12.48 -30.03
N PHE A 251 -5.26 11.17 -29.93
CA PHE A 251 -4.47 10.44 -30.90
C PHE A 251 -5.11 10.47 -32.29
N VAL A 252 -6.43 10.25 -32.40
CA VAL A 252 -7.15 10.35 -33.68
C VAL A 252 -7.10 11.75 -34.25
N VAL A 253 -7.41 12.75 -33.42
CA VAL A 253 -7.47 14.13 -33.87
C VAL A 253 -6.10 14.57 -34.40
N LEU A 254 -5.03 14.26 -33.66
CA LEU A 254 -3.67 14.53 -34.11
C LEU A 254 -3.28 13.69 -35.33
N LEU A 255 -3.74 12.44 -35.43
CA LEU A 255 -3.51 11.58 -36.58
C LEU A 255 -4.09 12.23 -37.84
N VAL A 256 -5.38 12.55 -37.82
CA VAL A 256 -6.09 13.17 -38.94
C VAL A 256 -5.48 14.54 -39.28
N ALA A 257 -5.18 15.37 -38.26
CA ALA A 257 -4.58 16.68 -38.49
C ALA A 257 -3.14 16.61 -39.03
N SER A 258 -2.39 15.56 -38.70
CA SER A 258 -1.00 15.39 -39.16
C SER A 258 -0.87 15.20 -40.66
N PHE A 259 -1.93 14.75 -41.34
CA PHE A 259 -1.94 14.66 -42.81
C PHE A 259 -1.97 16.03 -43.48
N THR A 260 -2.53 17.03 -42.82
CA THR A 260 -2.53 18.42 -43.30
C THR A 260 -1.26 19.15 -42.87
N ALA A 261 -0.78 18.87 -41.66
CA ALA A 261 0.39 19.53 -41.08
C ALA A 261 1.43 18.50 -40.59
N PRO A 262 2.48 18.20 -41.39
CA PRO A 262 3.49 17.20 -41.05
C PRO A 262 4.19 17.41 -39.70
N GLY A 263 4.29 18.67 -39.23
CA GLY A 263 4.85 18.99 -37.91
C GLY A 263 4.10 18.36 -36.73
N LEU A 264 2.84 17.95 -36.91
CA LEU A 264 2.05 17.29 -35.86
C LEU A 264 2.42 15.81 -35.65
N VAL A 265 3.22 15.19 -36.53
CA VAL A 265 3.79 13.85 -36.28
C VAL A 265 4.66 13.86 -35.02
N GLY A 266 5.40 14.95 -34.77
CA GLY A 266 6.14 15.14 -33.53
C GLY A 266 5.22 15.22 -32.30
N ALA A 267 4.02 15.79 -32.45
CA ALA A 267 3.02 15.82 -31.38
C ALA A 267 2.42 14.42 -31.11
N LEU A 268 2.21 13.59 -32.14
CA LEU A 268 1.82 12.17 -31.97
C LEU A 268 2.91 11.37 -31.25
N ALA A 269 4.18 11.60 -31.58
CA ALA A 269 5.30 10.99 -30.89
C ALA A 269 5.36 11.44 -29.41
N ALA A 270 5.21 12.74 -29.14
CA ALA A 270 5.15 13.26 -27.77
C ALA A 270 3.94 12.69 -26.99
N LEU A 271 2.77 12.56 -27.63
CA LEU A 271 1.60 11.92 -27.05
C LEU A 271 1.92 10.46 -26.65
N THR A 272 2.58 9.72 -27.52
CA THR A 272 2.88 8.29 -27.35
C THR A 272 3.97 8.02 -26.31
N TYR A 273 5.09 8.74 -26.37
CA TYR A 273 6.26 8.46 -25.55
C TYR A 273 6.38 9.32 -24.29
N LEU A 274 5.64 10.44 -24.19
CA LEU A 274 5.69 11.33 -23.04
C LEU A 274 4.32 11.41 -22.34
N LEU A 275 3.27 11.84 -23.04
CA LEU A 275 1.98 12.12 -22.40
C LEU A 275 1.31 10.84 -21.89
N LEU A 276 1.20 9.79 -22.71
CA LEU A 276 0.60 8.51 -22.29
C LEU A 276 1.29 7.92 -21.06
N PRO A 277 2.63 7.70 -21.08
CA PRO A 277 3.32 7.14 -19.92
C PRO A 277 3.20 8.03 -18.68
N LEU A 278 3.32 9.35 -18.84
CA LEU A 278 3.16 10.31 -17.75
C LEU A 278 1.78 10.20 -17.12
N LEU A 279 0.75 10.12 -17.95
CA LEU A 279 -0.63 10.06 -17.50
C LEU A 279 -0.92 8.72 -16.81
N LEU A 280 -0.47 7.61 -17.37
CA LEU A 280 -0.58 6.28 -16.75
C LEU A 280 0.16 6.22 -15.40
N VAL A 281 1.34 6.82 -15.28
CA VAL A 281 2.09 6.92 -14.03
C VAL A 281 1.39 7.83 -13.03
N ALA A 282 0.91 9.00 -13.46
CA ALA A 282 0.20 9.95 -12.61
C ALA A 282 -1.05 9.31 -11.99
N PHE A 283 -1.87 8.66 -12.81
CA PHE A 283 -3.04 7.92 -12.32
C PHE A 283 -2.67 6.72 -11.46
N SER A 284 -1.63 5.96 -11.83
CA SER A 284 -1.14 4.85 -10.99
C SER A 284 -0.70 5.34 -9.60
N LEU A 285 -0.13 6.54 -9.48
CA LEU A 285 0.24 7.15 -8.20
C LEU A 285 -0.99 7.58 -7.38
N VAL A 286 -1.99 8.19 -8.03
CA VAL A 286 -3.26 8.53 -7.38
C VAL A 286 -3.92 7.25 -6.86
N PHE A 287 -4.04 6.24 -7.71
CA PHE A 287 -4.64 4.96 -7.37
C PHE A 287 -3.86 4.25 -6.26
N LYS A 288 -2.52 4.26 -6.30
CA LYS A 288 -1.67 3.74 -5.20
C LYS A 288 -1.95 4.44 -3.88
N ARG A 289 -2.16 5.76 -3.88
CA ARG A 289 -2.45 6.53 -2.65
C ARG A 289 -3.83 6.18 -2.09
N LEU A 290 -4.84 6.03 -2.94
CA LEU A 290 -6.21 5.67 -2.57
C LEU A 290 -6.32 4.20 -2.12
N LEU A 291 -5.75 3.25 -2.87
CA LEU A 291 -5.64 1.85 -2.45
C LEU A 291 -4.87 1.71 -1.15
N ALA A 292 -3.82 2.51 -0.95
CA ALA A 292 -3.13 2.54 0.32
C ALA A 292 -4.04 3.10 1.42
N ARG A 293 -4.91 4.09 1.13
CA ARG A 293 -5.91 4.59 2.11
C ARG A 293 -6.92 3.49 2.45
N ALA A 294 -7.51 2.84 1.45
CA ALA A 294 -8.44 1.72 1.60
C ALA A 294 -7.84 0.57 2.42
N ARG A 295 -6.63 0.14 2.06
CA ARG A 295 -5.92 -0.88 2.85
C ARG A 295 -5.59 -0.42 4.25
N ARG A 296 -5.30 0.85 4.47
CA ARG A 296 -4.96 1.36 5.82
C ARG A 296 -6.18 1.47 6.72
N HIS A 297 -7.40 1.50 6.17
CA HIS A 297 -8.66 1.48 6.93
C HIS A 297 -9.23 0.06 7.10
N GLY A 298 -8.69 -0.93 6.40
CA GLY A 298 -9.00 -2.36 6.59
C GLY A 298 -7.82 -3.23 7.03
N ALA A 299 -6.63 -2.65 7.21
CA ALA A 299 -5.47 -3.31 7.79
C ALA A 299 -5.15 -2.55 9.07
N ASP A 300 -5.63 -3.08 10.19
CA ASP A 300 -5.43 -2.35 11.43
C ASP A 300 -3.93 -2.29 11.73
N PRO A 301 -3.46 -1.13 12.16
CA PRO A 301 -2.12 -0.90 12.70
C PRO A 301 -1.77 -1.77 13.92
N VAL A 302 -2.74 -2.46 14.53
CA VAL A 302 -2.53 -3.58 15.46
C VAL A 302 -1.51 -4.59 14.91
N ALA A 303 -1.46 -4.85 13.60
CA ALA A 303 -0.44 -5.74 13.02
C ALA A 303 0.73 -5.02 12.33
N ALA A 304 0.87 -3.70 12.47
CA ALA A 304 2.12 -3.02 12.13
C ALA A 304 3.13 -3.09 13.30
N VAL A 305 2.68 -3.54 14.47
CA VAL A 305 3.53 -4.12 15.50
C VAL A 305 3.73 -5.58 15.09
N ASP A 306 4.99 -5.97 14.99
CA ASP A 306 5.45 -7.24 14.48
C ASP A 306 5.13 -8.35 15.50
N VAL A 307 3.87 -8.82 15.53
CA VAL A 307 3.46 -9.99 16.36
C VAL A 307 4.20 -11.28 15.92
N GLY A 308 5.05 -11.20 14.89
CA GLY A 308 5.92 -12.29 14.40
C GLY A 308 7.41 -12.12 14.68
N ALA A 309 7.83 -11.07 15.39
CA ALA A 309 9.22 -10.90 15.83
C ALA A 309 9.28 -10.60 17.33
N THR A 310 8.65 -11.45 18.15
CA THR A 310 9.29 -11.74 19.42
C THR A 310 10.69 -12.21 19.08
N GLU A 311 11.69 -11.43 19.49
CA GLU A 311 13.05 -11.94 19.63
C GLU A 311 12.91 -13.32 20.25
N ARG A 312 13.21 -14.32 19.42
CA ARG A 312 13.28 -15.70 19.81
C ARG A 312 14.40 -15.70 20.84
N ASP A 313 14.07 -15.63 22.13
CA ASP A 313 15.05 -15.67 23.19
C ASP A 313 15.87 -16.95 23.00
N PRO A 314 17.12 -16.84 22.50
CA PRO A 314 17.92 -18.02 22.24
C PRO A 314 18.25 -18.75 23.54
N ALA A 315 18.12 -18.07 24.69
CA ALA A 315 18.50 -18.57 26.00
C ALA A 315 17.44 -19.48 26.66
N ALA A 316 16.26 -19.65 26.06
CA ALA A 316 15.20 -20.53 26.58
C ALA A 316 15.25 -21.97 26.01
N ILE A 317 16.30 -22.33 25.28
CA ILE A 317 16.53 -23.69 24.77
C ILE A 317 17.75 -24.25 25.50
N ASP A 318 17.54 -25.34 26.23
CA ASP A 318 18.57 -26.18 26.83
C ASP A 318 19.58 -26.62 25.75
N ASP A 319 20.84 -26.18 25.88
CA ASP A 319 21.94 -26.39 24.93
C ASP A 319 22.37 -27.87 24.89
N GLY A 320 21.69 -28.66 24.05
CA GLY A 320 22.26 -29.84 23.38
C GLY A 320 22.85 -29.47 22.01
N PRO A 321 23.67 -30.32 21.37
CA PRO A 321 24.46 -29.94 20.18
C PRO A 321 23.57 -29.70 18.95
N ILE A 322 23.11 -28.45 18.80
CA ILE A 322 22.18 -27.97 17.77
C ILE A 322 22.90 -27.58 16.47
N ASP A 323 24.23 -27.37 16.50
CA ASP A 323 25.01 -26.93 15.33
C ASP A 323 25.05 -27.99 14.21
N ASP A 324 25.11 -29.28 14.55
CA ASP A 324 25.13 -30.37 13.55
C ASP A 324 23.75 -30.61 12.91
N TYR A 325 22.66 -30.35 13.64
CA TYR A 325 21.29 -30.46 13.12
C TYR A 325 20.91 -29.30 12.19
N LEU A 326 21.36 -28.08 12.51
CA LEU A 326 21.14 -26.90 11.66
C LEU A 326 21.93 -27.00 10.33
N ALA A 327 23.18 -27.47 10.37
CA ALA A 327 24.02 -27.68 9.18
C ALA A 327 23.50 -28.81 8.26
N GLY A 328 22.80 -29.81 8.82
CA GLY A 328 22.12 -30.86 8.05
C GLY A 328 20.87 -30.36 7.31
N ARG A 329 20.10 -29.47 7.94
CA ARG A 329 18.87 -28.90 7.40
C ARG A 329 19.10 -27.95 6.22
N GLU A 330 20.19 -27.19 6.22
CA GLU A 330 20.55 -26.35 5.07
C GLU A 330 20.92 -27.17 3.82
N ARG A 331 21.56 -28.33 3.97
CA ARG A 331 21.88 -29.21 2.82
C ARG A 331 20.66 -30.02 2.36
N ALA A 332 19.77 -30.41 3.27
CA ALA A 332 18.51 -31.09 2.94
C ALA A 332 17.53 -30.17 2.18
N THR A 333 17.41 -28.90 2.59
CA THR A 333 16.51 -27.93 1.95
C THR A 333 16.90 -27.60 0.52
N TRP A 334 18.19 -27.55 0.16
CA TRP A 334 18.59 -27.36 -1.25
C TRP A 334 18.25 -28.57 -2.13
N ARG A 335 18.37 -29.80 -1.62
CA ARG A 335 17.99 -31.02 -2.36
C ARG A 335 16.47 -31.12 -2.55
N GLU A 336 15.67 -30.79 -1.54
CA GLU A 336 14.21 -30.71 -1.65
C GLU A 336 13.78 -29.60 -2.61
N ARG A 337 14.46 -28.44 -2.60
CA ARG A 337 14.18 -27.34 -3.54
C ARG A 337 14.50 -27.68 -4.99
N LEU A 338 15.53 -28.50 -5.24
CA LEU A 338 15.85 -29.00 -6.57
C LEU A 338 14.91 -30.13 -7.03
N ALA A 339 14.43 -30.96 -6.10
CA ALA A 339 13.47 -32.02 -6.37
C ALA A 339 12.06 -31.49 -6.70
N ALA A 340 11.69 -30.32 -6.17
CA ALA A 340 10.42 -29.66 -6.42
C ALA A 340 10.61 -28.18 -6.80
N PRO A 341 11.05 -27.88 -8.04
CA PRO A 341 11.34 -26.51 -8.47
C PRO A 341 10.12 -25.60 -8.39
N LEU A 342 8.90 -26.14 -8.55
CA LEU A 342 7.63 -25.43 -8.40
C LEU A 342 7.26 -25.13 -6.93
N ALA A 343 7.73 -25.92 -5.97
CA ALA A 343 7.52 -25.66 -4.53
C ALA A 343 8.54 -24.64 -4.03
N ALA A 344 9.82 -24.81 -4.38
CA ALA A 344 10.88 -23.83 -4.10
C ALA A 344 10.58 -22.43 -4.70
N ALA A 345 9.96 -22.44 -5.88
CA ALA A 345 9.42 -21.27 -6.56
C ALA A 345 8.35 -20.51 -5.74
N ARG A 346 7.47 -21.23 -5.02
CA ARG A 346 6.45 -20.61 -4.18
C ARG A 346 7.06 -19.93 -2.95
N ASP A 347 8.05 -20.57 -2.34
CA ASP A 347 8.66 -20.10 -1.09
C ASP A 347 9.61 -18.91 -1.29
N ALA A 348 10.15 -18.71 -2.50
CA ALA A 348 11.11 -17.64 -2.79
C ALA A 348 10.87 -16.96 -4.16
N PRO A 349 9.82 -16.13 -4.31
CA PRO A 349 9.48 -15.44 -5.57
C PRO A 349 10.60 -14.52 -6.10
N ARG A 350 11.51 -14.07 -5.23
CA ARG A 350 12.67 -13.25 -5.62
C ARG A 350 13.75 -14.06 -6.36
N LEU A 351 13.94 -15.34 -6.01
CA LEU A 351 14.91 -16.22 -6.68
C LEU A 351 14.46 -16.56 -8.10
N LEU A 352 13.16 -16.74 -8.32
CA LEU A 352 12.59 -16.89 -9.66
C LEU A 352 12.75 -15.66 -10.52
N PHE A 353 12.60 -14.46 -9.95
CA PHE A 353 12.87 -13.23 -10.69
C PHE A 353 14.34 -13.16 -11.13
N LEU A 354 15.26 -13.52 -10.22
CA LEU A 354 16.67 -13.64 -10.58
C LEU A 354 16.94 -14.71 -11.64
N ALA A 355 16.15 -15.79 -11.69
CA ALA A 355 16.28 -16.86 -12.67
C ALA A 355 15.57 -16.56 -14.01
N SER A 356 14.50 -15.77 -14.02
CA SER A 356 13.76 -15.42 -15.25
C SER A 356 14.45 -14.32 -16.07
N VAL A 357 15.24 -13.46 -15.41
CA VAL A 357 16.07 -12.44 -16.08
C VAL A 357 17.11 -13.06 -17.05
N PRO A 358 17.98 -14.02 -16.64
CA PRO A 358 18.92 -14.65 -17.56
C PRO A 358 18.21 -15.49 -18.63
N LEU A 359 17.04 -16.08 -18.34
CA LEU A 359 16.23 -16.77 -19.33
C LEU A 359 15.69 -15.81 -20.41
N ALA A 360 15.23 -14.61 -20.02
CA ALA A 360 14.81 -13.57 -20.95
C ALA A 360 16.00 -13.05 -21.79
N LEU A 361 17.18 -12.95 -21.19
CA LEU A 361 18.42 -12.58 -21.87
C LEU A 361 18.87 -13.67 -22.86
N LEU A 362 18.75 -14.95 -22.51
CA LEU A 362 18.98 -16.08 -23.40
C LEU A 362 17.97 -16.13 -24.55
N ALA A 363 16.69 -15.86 -24.29
CA ALA A 363 15.67 -15.77 -25.33
C ALA A 363 15.97 -14.64 -26.33
N LEU A 364 16.43 -13.49 -25.83
CA LEU A 364 16.87 -12.36 -26.65
C LEU A 364 18.11 -12.72 -27.48
N LEU A 365 19.11 -13.36 -26.87
CA LEU A 365 20.33 -13.82 -27.56
C LEU A 365 20.00 -14.88 -28.62
N ALA A 366 19.07 -15.79 -28.36
CA ALA A 366 18.61 -16.78 -29.31
C ALA A 366 17.92 -16.12 -30.51
N LEU A 367 16.98 -15.19 -30.28
CA LEU A 367 16.29 -14.45 -31.34
C LEU A 367 17.24 -13.63 -32.21
N ALA A 368 18.28 -13.03 -31.59
CA ALA A 368 19.35 -12.34 -32.30
C ALA A 368 20.22 -13.31 -33.11
N ALA A 369 20.58 -14.47 -32.55
CA ALA A 369 21.40 -15.49 -33.22
C ALA A 369 20.69 -16.16 -34.40
N LEU A 370 19.36 -16.33 -34.33
CA LEU A 370 18.52 -16.83 -35.42
C LEU A 370 18.30 -15.80 -36.55
N GLY A 371 18.81 -14.57 -36.42
CA GLY A 371 18.67 -13.52 -37.43
C GLY A 371 17.24 -12.98 -37.60
N VAL A 372 16.33 -13.32 -36.67
CA VAL A 372 14.93 -12.88 -36.68
C VAL A 372 14.82 -11.40 -36.33
N VAL A 373 15.79 -10.87 -35.58
CA VAL A 373 15.82 -9.49 -35.07
C VAL A 373 17.08 -8.77 -35.55
N PRO A 374 16.96 -7.66 -36.29
CA PRO A 374 18.13 -6.87 -36.67
C PRO A 374 18.70 -6.11 -35.46
N LEU A 375 20.00 -6.28 -35.19
CA LEU A 375 20.72 -5.56 -34.13
C LEU A 375 21.29 -4.20 -34.59
N SER A 376 21.29 -3.93 -35.89
CA SER A 376 21.76 -2.67 -36.47
C SER A 376 20.70 -1.56 -36.36
N VAL A 377 21.13 -0.31 -36.14
CA VAL A 377 20.27 0.89 -36.11
C VAL A 377 19.44 1.05 -37.39
N SER A 378 20.02 0.71 -38.54
CA SER A 378 19.33 0.73 -39.84
C SER A 378 18.26 -0.36 -39.96
N GLY A 379 18.52 -1.58 -39.52
CA GLY A 379 17.54 -2.67 -39.52
C GLY A 379 16.40 -2.47 -38.50
N LEU A 380 16.67 -1.80 -37.38
CA LEU A 380 15.66 -1.36 -36.41
C LEU A 380 14.67 -0.37 -37.04
N ALA A 381 15.17 0.60 -37.81
CA ALA A 381 14.33 1.56 -38.53
C ALA A 381 13.55 0.92 -39.69
N ALA A 382 14.09 -0.13 -40.33
CA ALA A 382 13.46 -0.80 -41.46
C ALA A 382 12.30 -1.73 -41.07
N THR A 383 12.33 -2.33 -39.87
CA THR A 383 11.28 -3.27 -39.40
C THR A 383 10.87 -3.00 -37.94
N PRO A 384 10.35 -1.80 -37.64
CA PRO A 384 10.16 -1.34 -36.27
C PRO A 384 9.23 -2.24 -35.45
N ILE A 385 8.16 -2.77 -36.05
CA ILE A 385 7.22 -3.68 -35.36
C ILE A 385 7.92 -4.99 -34.94
N ARG A 386 8.61 -5.66 -35.87
CA ARG A 386 9.32 -6.92 -35.57
C ARG A 386 10.46 -6.69 -34.58
N ALA A 387 11.20 -5.60 -34.75
CA ALA A 387 12.33 -5.28 -33.90
C ALA A 387 11.91 -4.98 -32.45
N THR A 388 10.90 -4.12 -32.25
CA THR A 388 10.35 -3.86 -30.91
C THR A 388 9.75 -5.12 -30.29
N THR A 389 9.08 -5.96 -31.08
CA THR A 389 8.50 -7.21 -30.56
C THR A 389 9.58 -8.18 -30.08
N GLY A 390 10.63 -8.39 -30.88
CA GLY A 390 11.72 -9.29 -30.53
C GLY A 390 12.62 -8.77 -29.40
N LEU A 391 12.90 -7.47 -29.37
CA LEU A 391 13.82 -6.87 -28.38
C LEU A 391 13.16 -6.48 -27.06
N ALA A 392 11.88 -6.07 -27.07
CA ALA A 392 11.22 -5.57 -25.87
C ALA A 392 10.09 -6.51 -25.42
N VAL A 393 9.19 -6.91 -26.31
CA VAL A 393 7.98 -7.65 -25.91
C VAL A 393 8.28 -9.09 -25.52
N VAL A 394 9.03 -9.85 -26.32
CA VAL A 394 9.32 -11.25 -26.02
C VAL A 394 10.12 -11.40 -24.71
N PRO A 395 11.22 -10.64 -24.46
CA PRO A 395 11.93 -10.72 -23.19
C PRO A 395 11.06 -10.32 -22.01
N PHE A 396 10.21 -9.30 -22.17
CA PHE A 396 9.23 -8.92 -21.16
C PHE A 396 8.29 -10.08 -20.83
N LEU A 397 7.67 -10.71 -21.83
CA LEU A 397 6.75 -11.83 -21.61
C LEU A 397 7.44 -13.04 -20.98
N VAL A 398 8.66 -13.39 -21.42
CA VAL A 398 9.45 -14.50 -20.86
C VAL A 398 9.82 -14.24 -19.40
N ALA A 399 10.23 -13.01 -19.06
CA ALA A 399 10.58 -12.65 -17.69
C ALA A 399 9.37 -12.64 -16.75
N VAL A 400 8.22 -12.18 -17.27
CA VAL A 400 7.06 -11.83 -16.46
C VAL A 400 6.07 -12.98 -16.29
N THR A 401 5.82 -13.76 -17.35
CA THR A 401 4.76 -14.79 -17.36
C THR A 401 4.94 -15.86 -16.28
N PRO A 402 6.13 -16.44 -16.05
CA PRO A 402 6.31 -17.45 -15.00
C PRO A 402 6.00 -16.91 -13.60
N ILE A 403 6.42 -15.67 -13.34
CA ILE A 403 6.18 -14.98 -12.06
C ILE A 403 4.70 -14.68 -11.90
N ALA A 404 4.06 -14.16 -12.94
CA ALA A 404 2.63 -13.89 -12.96
C ALA A 404 1.82 -15.15 -12.65
N PHE A 405 2.19 -16.28 -13.27
CA PHE A 405 1.51 -17.57 -13.08
C PHE A 405 1.60 -18.06 -11.63
N LEU A 406 2.80 -18.08 -11.04
CA LEU A 406 2.99 -18.48 -9.65
C LEU A 406 2.29 -17.53 -8.67
N TYR A 407 2.34 -16.23 -8.97
CA TYR A 407 1.62 -15.23 -8.20
C TYR A 407 0.11 -15.48 -8.19
N ILE A 408 -0.47 -15.86 -9.32
CA ILE A 408 -1.89 -16.20 -9.42
C ILE A 408 -2.22 -17.43 -8.54
N LEU A 409 -1.36 -18.45 -8.53
CA LEU A 409 -1.58 -19.67 -7.74
C LEU A 409 -1.53 -19.40 -6.23
N GLU A 410 -0.47 -18.74 -5.73
CA GLU A 410 -0.32 -18.44 -4.30
C GLU A 410 -1.50 -17.60 -3.82
N ARG A 411 -1.94 -16.67 -4.65
CA ARG A 411 -3.05 -15.81 -4.32
C ARG A 411 -4.40 -16.51 -4.34
N ARG A 412 -4.57 -17.59 -5.12
CA ARG A 412 -5.77 -18.43 -5.05
C ARG A 412 -5.82 -19.16 -3.71
N ARG A 413 -4.70 -19.77 -3.27
CA ARG A 413 -4.60 -20.43 -1.95
C ARG A 413 -4.91 -19.45 -0.82
N GLU A 414 -4.27 -18.28 -0.84
CA GLU A 414 -4.44 -17.25 0.19
C GLU A 414 -5.91 -16.76 0.27
N ARG A 415 -6.58 -16.61 -0.88
CA ARG A 415 -8.00 -16.22 -0.94
C ARG A 415 -8.92 -17.30 -0.41
N ASP A 416 -8.66 -18.55 -0.76
CA ASP A 416 -9.48 -19.69 -0.32
C ASP A 416 -9.41 -19.85 1.20
N LEU A 417 -8.20 -19.79 1.78
CA LEU A 417 -8.00 -19.80 3.23
C LEU A 417 -8.70 -18.63 3.93
N ARG A 418 -8.56 -17.40 3.41
CA ARG A 418 -9.24 -16.23 4.00
C ARG A 418 -10.76 -16.25 3.89
N GLY A 419 -11.32 -16.92 2.90
CA GLY A 419 -12.77 -17.03 2.75
C GLY A 419 -13.39 -18.07 3.67
N ARG A 420 -12.70 -19.19 3.91
CA ARG A 420 -13.24 -20.29 4.75
C ARG A 420 -12.94 -20.14 6.25
N PHE A 421 -11.87 -19.42 6.59
CA PHE A 421 -11.43 -19.26 7.97
C PHE A 421 -12.44 -18.55 8.90
N PRO A 422 -13.14 -17.48 8.49
CA PRO A 422 -14.12 -16.82 9.35
C PRO A 422 -15.24 -17.77 9.79
N ASP A 423 -15.82 -18.53 8.86
CA ASP A 423 -16.88 -19.50 9.16
C ASP A 423 -16.38 -20.63 10.05
N ALA A 424 -15.15 -21.11 9.82
CA ALA A 424 -14.49 -22.07 10.70
C ALA A 424 -14.35 -21.51 12.13
N LEU A 425 -13.95 -20.26 12.28
CA LEU A 425 -13.80 -19.62 13.59
C LEU A 425 -15.16 -19.36 14.27
N ARG A 426 -16.21 -18.99 13.52
CA ARG A 426 -17.58 -18.84 14.04
C ARG A 426 -18.08 -20.13 14.68
N VAL A 427 -17.90 -21.27 14.00
CA VAL A 427 -18.31 -22.57 14.58
C VAL A 427 -17.51 -22.90 15.85
N VAL A 428 -16.23 -22.51 15.93
CA VAL A 428 -15.44 -22.66 17.16
C VAL A 428 -15.94 -21.73 18.26
N ALA A 429 -16.26 -20.48 17.93
CA ALA A 429 -16.80 -19.49 18.86
C ALA A 429 -18.16 -19.94 19.43
N ASP A 430 -19.09 -20.35 18.57
CA ASP A 430 -20.41 -20.86 18.96
C ASP A 430 -20.29 -22.06 19.91
N ALA A 431 -19.38 -22.98 19.62
CA ALA A 431 -19.14 -24.13 20.49
C ALA A 431 -18.52 -23.71 21.83
N ALA A 432 -17.57 -22.77 21.82
CA ALA A 432 -16.95 -22.23 23.03
C ALA A 432 -17.97 -21.52 23.94
N SER A 433 -18.85 -20.69 23.39
CA SER A 433 -19.96 -20.03 24.11
C SER A 433 -20.93 -21.06 24.73
N ASN A 434 -21.01 -22.27 24.16
CA ASN A 434 -21.79 -23.39 24.70
C ASN A 434 -20.98 -24.30 25.66
N SER A 435 -19.88 -23.79 26.22
CA SER A 435 -19.00 -24.52 27.15
C SER A 435 -18.37 -25.80 26.59
N VAL A 436 -18.28 -25.93 25.26
CA VAL A 436 -17.55 -27.04 24.63
C VAL A 436 -16.05 -26.72 24.71
N PRO A 437 -15.19 -27.68 25.12
CA PRO A 437 -13.74 -27.46 25.10
C PRO A 437 -13.25 -27.05 23.71
N LEU A 438 -12.43 -26.00 23.64
CA LEU A 438 -11.93 -25.43 22.37
C LEU A 438 -11.22 -26.48 21.48
N ALA A 439 -10.58 -27.48 22.08
CA ALA A 439 -9.96 -28.59 21.36
C ALA A 439 -11.00 -29.46 20.60
N ASP A 440 -12.15 -29.71 21.23
CA ASP A 440 -13.25 -30.49 20.64
C ASP A 440 -13.99 -29.67 19.58
N ALA A 441 -14.17 -28.37 19.84
CA ALA A 441 -14.75 -27.42 18.88
C ALA A 441 -13.93 -27.37 17.57
N VAL A 442 -12.60 -27.31 17.67
CA VAL A 442 -11.70 -27.38 16.49
C VAL A 442 -11.84 -28.71 15.76
N GLY A 443 -12.02 -29.82 16.47
CA GLY A 443 -12.27 -31.13 15.85
C GLY A 443 -13.56 -31.17 15.05
N LEU A 444 -14.63 -30.57 15.56
CA LEU A 444 -15.93 -30.49 14.90
C LEU A 444 -15.86 -29.74 13.55
N VAL A 445 -15.00 -28.72 13.48
CA VAL A 445 -14.75 -27.96 12.25
C VAL A 445 -13.83 -28.70 11.29
N ALA A 446 -12.81 -29.40 11.80
CA ALA A 446 -11.92 -30.21 10.97
C ALA A 446 -12.68 -31.27 10.17
N GLU A 447 -13.67 -31.93 10.78
CA GLU A 447 -14.51 -32.94 10.13
C GLU A 447 -15.46 -32.37 9.07
N ARG A 448 -15.91 -31.12 9.24
CA ARG A 448 -16.88 -30.46 8.35
C ARG A 448 -16.24 -29.63 7.24
N THR A 449 -14.96 -29.31 7.37
CA THR A 449 -14.21 -28.51 6.40
C THR A 449 -13.56 -29.40 5.35
N THR A 450 -13.27 -28.86 4.17
CA THR A 450 -12.53 -29.58 3.11
C THR A 450 -11.31 -28.80 2.63
N GLY A 451 -10.35 -29.52 2.03
CA GLY A 451 -9.14 -28.95 1.45
C GLY A 451 -8.07 -28.58 2.47
N THR A 452 -7.18 -27.67 2.10
CA THR A 452 -5.98 -27.31 2.89
C THR A 452 -6.28 -26.90 4.34
N LEU A 453 -7.43 -26.24 4.58
CA LEU A 453 -7.80 -25.80 5.93
C LEU A 453 -8.15 -26.99 6.83
N ALA A 454 -8.83 -28.01 6.30
CA ALA A 454 -9.17 -29.22 7.05
C ALA A 454 -7.91 -29.96 7.49
N ASP A 455 -6.97 -30.17 6.56
CA ASP A 455 -5.70 -30.85 6.84
C ASP A 455 -4.87 -30.16 7.94
N GLU A 456 -4.91 -28.83 7.97
CA GLU A 456 -4.19 -28.03 8.97
C GLU A 456 -4.92 -27.97 10.32
N LEU A 457 -6.25 -27.91 10.34
CA LEU A 457 -7.06 -28.00 11.56
C LEU A 457 -6.94 -29.40 12.20
N ASP A 458 -6.86 -30.46 11.40
CA ASP A 458 -6.59 -31.82 11.87
C ASP A 458 -5.20 -31.97 12.48
N ARG A 459 -4.22 -31.19 12.01
CA ARG A 459 -2.91 -31.10 12.67
C ARG A 459 -3.01 -30.35 13.99
N VAL A 460 -3.75 -29.24 14.06
CA VAL A 460 -3.99 -28.53 15.34
C VAL A 460 -4.59 -29.48 16.37
N ARG A 461 -5.66 -30.19 16.01
CA ARG A 461 -6.30 -31.16 16.90
C ARG A 461 -5.32 -32.19 17.45
N ARG A 462 -4.45 -32.74 16.58
CA ARG A 462 -3.38 -33.66 17.01
C ARG A 462 -2.36 -32.95 17.90
N ASP A 463 -1.83 -31.80 17.50
CA ASP A 463 -0.85 -31.02 18.27
C ASP A 463 -1.36 -30.72 19.69
N VAL A 464 -2.64 -30.34 19.83
CA VAL A 464 -3.29 -30.09 21.12
C VAL A 464 -3.39 -31.37 21.95
N ALA A 465 -3.81 -32.48 21.34
CA ALA A 465 -3.91 -33.77 22.02
C ALA A 465 -2.56 -34.27 22.56
N TRP A 466 -1.45 -33.93 21.90
CA TRP A 466 -0.10 -34.34 22.30
C TRP A 466 0.59 -33.37 23.27
N THR A 467 0.36 -32.06 23.14
CA THR A 467 1.15 -31.03 23.84
C THR A 467 0.41 -30.41 25.03
N ALA A 468 -0.91 -30.55 25.10
CA ALA A 468 -1.79 -29.87 26.06
C ALA A 468 -1.66 -28.32 26.09
N ASP A 469 -1.05 -27.73 25.06
CA ASP A 469 -0.86 -26.28 24.91
C ASP A 469 -1.61 -25.78 23.66
N PHE A 470 -2.90 -25.47 23.86
CA PHE A 470 -3.78 -24.95 22.81
C PHE A 470 -3.29 -23.63 22.23
N PRO A 471 -2.87 -22.62 23.03
CA PRO A 471 -2.26 -21.40 22.52
C PRO A 471 -1.07 -21.62 21.58
N ARG A 472 -0.15 -22.53 21.92
CA ARG A 472 1.02 -22.83 21.09
C ARG A 472 0.67 -23.57 19.81
N ALA A 473 -0.28 -24.50 19.87
CA ALA A 473 -0.76 -25.23 18.68
C ALA A 473 -1.40 -24.28 17.67
N LEU A 474 -2.21 -23.31 18.13
CA LEU A 474 -2.81 -22.30 17.27
C LEU A 474 -1.75 -21.39 16.63
N ARG A 475 -0.76 -20.89 17.39
CA ARG A 475 0.34 -20.08 16.82
C ARG A 475 1.10 -20.83 15.73
N THR A 476 1.44 -22.10 15.98
CA THR A 476 2.14 -22.92 14.99
C THR A 476 1.30 -23.14 13.73
N PHE A 477 -0.02 -23.30 13.87
CA PHE A 477 -0.95 -23.37 12.75
C PHE A 477 -1.00 -22.08 11.93
N ALA A 478 -1.05 -20.93 12.60
CA ALA A 478 -0.98 -19.63 11.95
C ALA A 478 0.32 -19.44 11.15
N ASP A 479 1.47 -19.82 11.72
CA ASP A 479 2.77 -19.76 11.06
C ASP A 479 2.83 -20.63 9.81
N ARG A 480 2.26 -21.84 9.86
CA ARG A 480 2.19 -22.78 8.72
C ARG A 480 1.31 -22.28 7.59
N LEU A 481 0.19 -21.64 7.91
CA LEU A 481 -0.71 -21.10 6.89
C LEU A 481 -0.09 -19.90 6.16
N GLY A 482 0.73 -19.10 6.86
CA GLY A 482 1.42 -17.95 6.26
C GLY A 482 0.47 -16.88 5.72
N VAL A 483 -0.76 -16.83 6.22
CA VAL A 483 -1.78 -15.86 5.81
C VAL A 483 -1.93 -14.80 6.90
N PRO A 484 -1.54 -13.53 6.66
CA PRO A 484 -1.52 -12.49 7.69
C PRO A 484 -2.84 -12.26 8.43
N ALA A 485 -3.97 -12.45 7.74
CA ALA A 485 -5.31 -12.30 8.34
C ALA A 485 -5.60 -13.42 9.35
N VAL A 486 -5.18 -14.65 9.04
CA VAL A 486 -5.37 -15.81 9.92
C VAL A 486 -4.42 -15.73 11.11
N THR A 487 -3.14 -15.39 10.86
CA THR A 487 -2.15 -15.19 11.94
C THR A 487 -2.61 -14.14 12.94
N ARG A 488 -3.19 -13.03 12.46
CA ARG A 488 -3.75 -11.98 13.32
C ARG A 488 -4.91 -12.50 14.17
N ALA A 489 -5.89 -13.14 13.55
CA ALA A 489 -7.06 -13.66 14.24
C ALA A 489 -6.68 -14.66 15.33
N ILE A 490 -5.77 -15.58 15.00
CA ILE A 490 -5.20 -16.52 15.95
C ILE A 490 -4.47 -15.81 17.09
N GLY A 491 -3.72 -14.74 16.82
CA GLY A 491 -3.09 -13.92 17.87
C GLY A 491 -4.12 -13.37 18.86
N LEU A 492 -5.20 -12.75 18.37
CA LEU A 492 -6.29 -12.23 19.20
C LEU A 492 -7.03 -13.33 19.95
N THR A 493 -7.31 -14.46 19.31
CA THR A 493 -7.88 -15.66 19.93
C THR A 493 -7.00 -16.16 21.08
N VAL A 494 -5.69 -16.16 20.91
CA VAL A 494 -4.75 -16.61 21.94
C VAL A 494 -4.72 -15.64 23.14
N VAL A 495 -4.79 -14.33 22.90
CA VAL A 495 -4.90 -13.33 23.98
C VAL A 495 -6.22 -13.52 24.72
N ALA A 496 -7.35 -13.62 24.01
CA ALA A 496 -8.66 -13.82 24.61
C ALA A 496 -8.71 -15.05 25.54
N VAL A 497 -8.17 -16.19 25.08
CA VAL A 497 -8.11 -17.45 25.85
C VAL A 497 -7.20 -17.36 27.08
N ARG A 498 -6.26 -16.40 27.12
CA ARG A 498 -5.35 -16.21 28.27
C ARG A 498 -5.90 -15.23 29.30
N THR A 499 -6.72 -14.28 28.87
CA THR A 499 -7.13 -13.12 29.67
C THR A 499 -8.57 -13.23 30.18
N THR A 500 -9.40 -14.08 29.57
CA THR A 500 -10.84 -14.18 29.88
C THR A 500 -11.25 -15.63 30.15
N ASP A 501 -12.10 -15.84 31.18
CA ASP A 501 -12.63 -17.16 31.55
C ASP A 501 -13.72 -17.66 30.58
N ASP A 502 -14.39 -16.76 29.87
CA ASP A 502 -15.33 -17.06 28.76
C ASP A 502 -14.84 -16.43 27.43
N PRO A 503 -14.07 -17.16 26.61
CA PRO A 503 -13.55 -16.62 25.36
C PRO A 503 -14.62 -16.53 24.26
N GLY A 504 -15.80 -17.15 24.42
CA GLY A 504 -16.83 -17.27 23.38
C GLY A 504 -17.19 -15.94 22.70
N PRO A 505 -17.65 -14.92 23.45
CA PRO A 505 -18.00 -13.61 22.90
C PRO A 505 -16.84 -12.89 22.18
N VAL A 506 -15.60 -13.07 22.66
CA VAL A 506 -14.41 -12.47 22.04
C VAL A 506 -14.07 -13.18 20.73
N LEU A 507 -14.17 -14.52 20.69
CA LEU A 507 -13.97 -15.29 19.46
C LEU A 507 -15.05 -14.99 18.41
N GLU A 508 -16.29 -14.80 18.83
CA GLU A 508 -17.40 -14.39 17.95
C GLU A 508 -17.11 -13.02 17.34
N ALA A 509 -16.70 -12.05 18.16
CA ALA A 509 -16.30 -10.72 17.67
C ALA A 509 -15.13 -10.77 16.68
N VAL A 510 -14.13 -11.64 16.90
CA VAL A 510 -13.01 -11.84 15.96
C VAL A 510 -13.49 -12.52 14.68
N ALA A 511 -14.39 -13.49 14.77
CA ALA A 511 -14.93 -14.21 13.62
C ALA A 511 -15.80 -13.31 12.74
N ASP A 512 -16.63 -12.47 13.35
CA ASP A 512 -17.44 -11.49 12.65
C ASP A 512 -16.61 -10.39 11.99
N ASP A 513 -15.57 -9.89 12.66
CA ASP A 513 -14.64 -8.95 12.02
C ASP A 513 -14.00 -9.58 10.77
N LEU A 514 -13.52 -10.82 10.85
CA LEU A 514 -12.94 -11.51 9.70
C LEU A 514 -13.97 -11.76 8.59
N GLY A 515 -15.20 -12.10 8.94
CA GLY A 515 -16.30 -12.33 8.01
C GLY A 515 -16.66 -11.05 7.26
N GLN A 516 -16.93 -9.97 7.99
CA GLN A 516 -17.22 -8.66 7.40
C GLN A 516 -16.06 -8.18 6.51
N ARG A 517 -14.80 -8.40 6.92
CA ARG A 517 -13.62 -8.09 6.07
C ARG A 517 -13.59 -8.87 4.78
N HIS A 518 -13.96 -10.15 4.83
CA HIS A 518 -14.05 -10.97 3.64
C HIS A 518 -15.12 -10.45 2.68
N GLU A 519 -16.32 -10.19 3.20
CA GLU A 519 -17.45 -9.64 2.44
C GLU A 519 -17.09 -8.31 1.77
N ARG A 520 -16.51 -7.37 2.52
CA ARG A 520 -16.06 -6.07 1.98
C ARG A 520 -15.02 -6.19 0.89
N GLU A 521 -14.08 -7.13 1.01
CA GLU A 521 -13.10 -7.39 -0.06
C GLU A 521 -13.75 -8.03 -1.30
N VAL A 522 -14.78 -8.85 -1.12
CA VAL A 522 -15.59 -9.40 -2.22
C VAL A 522 -16.37 -8.29 -2.91
N ASP A 523 -17.05 -7.42 -2.17
CA ASP A 523 -17.84 -6.33 -2.72
C ASP A 523 -16.96 -5.31 -3.44
N ARG A 524 -15.87 -4.87 -2.81
CA ARG A 524 -14.86 -4.02 -3.46
C ARG A 524 -14.40 -4.60 -4.80
N ARG A 525 -14.16 -5.91 -4.85
CA ARG A 525 -13.71 -6.58 -6.08
C ARG A 525 -14.80 -6.68 -7.13
N ARG A 526 -16.05 -6.89 -6.74
CA ARG A 526 -17.18 -6.91 -7.68
C ARG A 526 -17.35 -5.53 -8.29
N THR A 527 -17.38 -4.49 -7.45
CA THR A 527 -17.57 -3.11 -7.91
C THR A 527 -16.40 -2.64 -8.78
N LEU A 528 -15.16 -2.75 -8.29
CA LEU A 528 -13.98 -2.37 -9.07
C LEU A 528 -13.69 -3.32 -10.24
N GLY A 529 -14.23 -4.53 -10.21
CA GLY A 529 -14.14 -5.52 -11.28
C GLY A 529 -14.86 -5.09 -12.56
N VAL A 530 -15.98 -4.36 -12.44
CA VAL A 530 -16.69 -3.78 -13.58
C VAL A 530 -15.79 -2.77 -14.30
N TYR A 531 -15.17 -1.85 -13.55
CA TYR A 531 -14.24 -0.87 -14.11
C TYR A 531 -12.99 -1.50 -14.72
N ALA A 532 -12.44 -2.54 -14.09
CA ALA A 532 -11.37 -3.35 -14.69
C ALA A 532 -11.78 -3.95 -16.04
N GLY A 533 -13.01 -4.45 -16.15
CA GLY A 533 -13.59 -4.93 -17.41
C GLY A 533 -13.69 -3.83 -18.47
N ILE A 534 -14.21 -2.66 -18.11
CA ILE A 534 -14.30 -1.48 -19.00
C ILE A 534 -12.91 -1.08 -19.53
N VAL A 535 -11.89 -1.07 -18.67
CA VAL A 535 -10.52 -0.74 -19.08
C VAL A 535 -9.97 -1.76 -20.08
N VAL A 536 -10.15 -3.07 -19.83
CA VAL A 536 -9.72 -4.11 -20.77
C VAL A 536 -10.43 -3.96 -22.12
N ILE A 537 -11.75 -3.78 -22.12
CA ILE A 537 -12.53 -3.57 -23.34
C ILE A 537 -12.05 -2.31 -24.07
N GLY A 538 -11.84 -1.20 -23.36
CA GLY A 538 -11.37 0.05 -23.96
C GLY A 538 -9.98 -0.06 -24.59
N VAL A 539 -9.05 -0.81 -23.99
CA VAL A 539 -7.76 -1.12 -24.62
C VAL A 539 -7.96 -1.92 -25.91
N LEU A 540 -8.81 -2.94 -25.89
CA LEU A 540 -9.10 -3.75 -27.09
C LEU A 540 -9.78 -2.92 -28.18
N VAL A 541 -10.72 -2.05 -27.83
CA VAL A 541 -11.36 -1.11 -28.76
C VAL A 541 -10.33 -0.14 -29.35
N TYR A 542 -9.43 0.41 -28.53
CA TYR A 542 -8.35 1.26 -29.01
C TYR A 542 -7.43 0.54 -30.00
N VAL A 543 -7.05 -0.70 -29.71
CA VAL A 543 -6.25 -1.54 -30.61
C VAL A 543 -6.99 -1.83 -31.92
N GLY A 544 -8.27 -2.22 -31.84
CA GLY A 544 -9.10 -2.48 -33.03
C GLY A 544 -9.28 -1.24 -33.89
N MET A 545 -9.40 -0.08 -33.27
CA MET A 545 -9.49 1.20 -33.95
C MET A 545 -8.17 1.60 -34.64
N LEU A 546 -7.02 1.42 -33.99
CA LEU A 546 -5.70 1.61 -34.63
C LEU A 546 -5.51 0.64 -35.80
N LEU A 547 -5.96 -0.61 -35.66
CA LEU A 547 -5.94 -1.60 -36.73
C LEU A 547 -6.80 -1.16 -37.92
N ALA A 548 -7.99 -0.60 -37.67
CA ALA A 548 -8.85 -0.05 -38.72
C ALA A 548 -8.16 1.12 -39.45
N PHE A 549 -7.47 2.01 -38.71
CA PHE A 549 -6.67 3.07 -39.32
C PHE A 549 -5.50 2.53 -40.16
N ASP A 550 -4.84 1.48 -39.69
CA ASP A 550 -3.72 0.88 -40.42
C ASP A 550 -4.15 0.15 -41.70
N LEU A 551 -5.24 -0.61 -41.65
CA LEU A 551 -5.69 -1.45 -42.76
C LEU A 551 -6.52 -0.70 -43.80
N VAL A 552 -7.31 0.28 -43.37
CA VAL A 552 -8.26 0.99 -44.27
C VAL A 552 -7.75 2.39 -44.58
N PHE A 553 -7.40 3.16 -43.56
CA PHE A 553 -7.18 4.59 -43.70
C PHE A 553 -5.80 4.92 -44.29
N LEU A 554 -4.72 4.35 -43.75
CA LEU A 554 -3.36 4.60 -44.24
C LEU A 554 -3.20 4.25 -45.74
N PRO A 555 -3.66 3.08 -46.23
CA PRO A 555 -3.60 2.78 -47.67
C PRO A 555 -4.45 3.73 -48.51
N ALA A 556 -5.64 4.12 -48.05
CA ALA A 556 -6.49 5.06 -48.78
C ALA A 556 -5.81 6.42 -48.95
N VAL A 557 -5.17 6.94 -47.90
CA VAL A 557 -4.40 8.19 -47.96
C VAL A 557 -3.16 8.04 -48.83
N ALA A 558 -2.42 6.94 -48.72
CA ALA A 558 -1.25 6.68 -49.56
C ALA A 558 -1.62 6.61 -51.06
N ASN A 559 -2.75 5.97 -51.40
CA ASN A 559 -3.26 5.91 -52.77
C ASN A 559 -3.70 7.28 -53.28
N ALA A 560 -4.39 8.08 -52.45
CA ALA A 560 -4.78 9.45 -52.78
C ALA A 560 -3.56 10.38 -52.95
N ALA A 561 -2.52 10.19 -52.12
CA ALA A 561 -1.24 10.88 -52.23
C ALA A 561 -0.51 10.55 -53.54
N GLY A 562 -0.48 9.27 -53.92
CA GLY A 562 0.09 8.83 -55.19
C GLY A 562 -0.63 9.41 -56.40
N ALA A 563 -1.97 9.47 -56.36
CA ALA A 563 -2.78 10.07 -57.43
C ALA A 563 -2.54 11.59 -57.56
N SER A 564 -2.38 12.31 -56.45
CA SER A 564 -2.13 13.76 -56.46
C SER A 564 -0.70 14.13 -56.88
N ALA A 565 0.27 13.24 -56.69
CA ALA A 565 1.65 13.42 -57.18
C ALA A 565 1.79 13.37 -58.73
N SER A 566 0.80 12.82 -59.44
CA SER A 566 0.78 12.78 -60.92
C SER A 566 0.25 14.06 -61.60
N LEU A 567 -0.20 15.05 -60.84
CA LEU A 567 -0.60 16.37 -61.36
C LEU A 567 0.60 17.35 -61.28
N PRO A 568 0.90 18.12 -62.34
CA PRO A 568 1.93 19.15 -62.28
C PRO A 568 1.61 20.12 -61.15
N ALA A 569 2.63 20.48 -60.36
CA ALA A 569 2.55 21.34 -59.19
C ALA A 569 2.11 22.78 -59.54
N ALA A 570 0.84 22.97 -59.90
CA ALA A 570 0.19 24.27 -59.88
C ALA A 570 -0.34 24.47 -58.46
N GLY A 571 0.31 25.36 -57.71
CA GLY A 571 0.05 25.61 -56.30
C GLY A 571 -1.42 25.87 -56.00
N ILE A 572 -2.05 24.94 -55.31
CA ILE A 572 -3.12 25.24 -54.38
C ILE A 572 -2.49 25.17 -52.98
N ALA A 573 -2.47 26.32 -52.32
CA ALA A 573 -1.84 26.51 -51.03
C ALA A 573 -2.44 25.57 -49.96
N GLY A 574 -1.59 24.77 -49.33
CA GLY A 574 -1.83 24.29 -47.97
C GLY A 574 -1.90 22.78 -47.71
N ILE A 575 -1.84 21.91 -48.72
CA ILE A 575 -1.86 20.44 -48.49
C ILE A 575 -0.64 19.77 -49.11
N HIS A 576 0.39 19.53 -48.29
CA HIS A 576 1.59 18.77 -48.66
C HIS A 576 1.33 17.26 -48.53
N VAL A 577 0.61 16.67 -49.48
CA VAL A 577 0.25 15.23 -49.47
C VAL A 577 1.44 14.32 -49.87
N GLY A 578 2.54 14.87 -50.41
CA GLY A 578 3.56 14.11 -51.15
C GLY A 578 4.63 13.33 -50.36
N GLN A 579 4.65 13.33 -49.02
CA GLN A 579 5.70 12.67 -48.21
C GLN A 579 5.14 12.07 -46.90
N ILE A 580 4.05 11.29 -46.97
CA ILE A 580 3.51 10.60 -45.78
C ILE A 580 4.28 9.29 -45.59
N ASP A 581 5.22 9.26 -44.63
CA ASP A 581 5.91 8.03 -44.24
C ASP A 581 4.98 7.12 -43.41
N THR A 582 4.30 6.20 -44.08
CA THR A 582 3.39 5.23 -43.46
C THR A 582 4.10 4.34 -42.42
N GLY A 583 5.41 4.14 -42.55
CA GLY A 583 6.22 3.38 -41.59
C GLY A 583 6.28 4.05 -40.21
N THR A 584 6.47 5.36 -40.17
CA THR A 584 6.46 6.13 -38.91
C THR A 584 5.09 6.04 -38.22
N TYR A 585 3.98 6.18 -38.95
CA TYR A 585 2.64 6.07 -38.36
C TYR A 585 2.37 4.68 -37.78
N ARG A 586 2.69 3.61 -38.52
CA ARG A 586 2.57 2.22 -38.06
C ARG A 586 3.37 1.97 -36.78
N THR A 587 4.57 2.54 -36.70
CA THR A 587 5.42 2.46 -35.50
C THR A 587 4.78 3.15 -34.31
N LEU A 588 4.24 4.36 -34.51
CA LEU A 588 3.54 5.10 -33.47
C LEU A 588 2.27 4.38 -33.00
N PHE A 589 1.49 3.77 -33.91
CA PHE A 589 0.32 2.96 -33.56
C PHE A 589 0.71 1.76 -32.71
N TYR A 590 1.76 1.04 -33.12
CA TYR A 590 2.20 -0.13 -32.37
C TYR A 590 2.72 0.24 -30.98
N HIS A 591 3.55 1.27 -30.87
CA HIS A 591 4.09 1.69 -29.59
C HIS A 591 3.03 2.30 -28.66
N SER A 592 2.06 3.07 -29.18
CA SER A 592 0.96 3.59 -28.36
C SER A 592 0.08 2.45 -27.83
N ALA A 593 -0.21 1.45 -28.66
CA ALA A 593 -0.95 0.25 -28.26
C ALA A 593 -0.21 -0.55 -27.18
N LEU A 594 1.11 -0.73 -27.31
CA LEU A 594 1.94 -1.40 -26.29
C LEU A 594 1.95 -0.64 -24.96
N VAL A 595 2.13 0.69 -25.01
CA VAL A 595 2.13 1.54 -23.80
C VAL A 595 0.77 1.48 -23.11
N GLN A 596 -0.34 1.56 -23.86
CA GLN A 596 -1.68 1.40 -23.30
C GLN A 596 -1.86 0.00 -22.70
N ALA A 597 -1.49 -1.08 -23.41
CA ALA A 597 -1.66 -2.44 -22.93
C ALA A 597 -0.88 -2.71 -21.65
N ALA A 598 0.39 -2.28 -21.60
CA ALA A 598 1.24 -2.45 -20.43
C ALA A 598 0.73 -1.62 -19.24
N GLY A 599 0.49 -0.32 -19.44
CA GLY A 599 0.08 0.56 -18.35
C GLY A 599 -1.33 0.30 -17.84
N ASN A 600 -2.31 0.11 -18.73
CA ASN A 600 -3.68 -0.24 -18.31
C ASN A 600 -3.72 -1.63 -17.67
N GLY A 601 -2.93 -2.60 -18.14
CA GLY A 601 -2.84 -3.90 -17.48
C GLY A 601 -2.37 -3.79 -16.03
N LEU A 602 -1.39 -2.91 -15.76
CA LEU A 602 -0.95 -2.61 -14.39
C LEU A 602 -2.09 -2.02 -13.54
N VAL A 603 -2.86 -1.09 -14.10
CA VAL A 603 -4.00 -0.45 -13.42
C VAL A 603 -5.15 -1.43 -13.18
N VAL A 604 -5.47 -2.30 -14.15
CA VAL A 604 -6.50 -3.34 -14.03
C VAL A 604 -6.21 -4.27 -12.85
N GLY A 605 -4.98 -4.76 -12.71
CA GLY A 605 -4.68 -5.58 -11.53
C GLY A 605 -4.63 -4.78 -10.24
N ALA A 606 -4.38 -3.47 -10.28
CA ALA A 606 -4.58 -2.63 -9.11
C ALA A 606 -6.06 -2.53 -8.73
N LEU A 607 -6.97 -2.38 -9.69
CA LEU A 607 -8.42 -2.34 -9.45
C LEU A 607 -8.92 -3.65 -8.81
N VAL A 608 -8.61 -4.79 -9.43
CA VAL A 608 -9.08 -6.11 -8.96
C VAL A 608 -8.33 -6.59 -7.71
N GLY A 609 -7.01 -6.40 -7.69
CA GLY A 609 -6.15 -6.95 -6.64
C GLY A 609 -5.81 -5.98 -5.51
N GLY A 610 -6.11 -4.69 -5.68
CA GLY A 610 -5.75 -3.62 -4.76
C GLY A 610 -4.25 -3.26 -4.78
N ARG A 611 -3.37 -3.98 -5.50
CA ARG A 611 -1.90 -3.81 -5.47
C ARG A 611 -1.42 -3.63 -6.93
N LEU A 612 -0.59 -2.62 -7.20
CA LEU A 612 -0.07 -2.40 -8.58
C LEU A 612 0.69 -3.60 -9.14
N ARG A 613 1.44 -4.32 -8.28
CA ARG A 613 2.17 -5.53 -8.67
C ARG A 613 1.27 -6.65 -9.19
N ASP A 614 -0.03 -6.61 -8.87
CA ASP A 614 -0.99 -7.61 -9.30
C ASP A 614 -1.34 -7.44 -10.78
N GLY A 615 -1.16 -6.23 -11.31
CA GLY A 615 -1.42 -5.90 -12.71
C GLY A 615 -0.46 -6.54 -13.69
N VAL A 616 0.65 -7.08 -13.20
CA VAL A 616 1.55 -7.93 -13.99
C VAL A 616 0.79 -9.09 -14.66
N ALA A 617 -0.18 -9.69 -13.96
CA ALA A 617 -1.02 -10.78 -14.49
C ALA A 617 -1.96 -10.34 -15.63
N TYR A 618 -2.26 -9.05 -15.75
CA TYR A 618 -3.14 -8.49 -16.77
C TYR A 618 -2.37 -7.79 -17.90
N ALA A 619 -1.22 -7.18 -17.59
CA ALA A 619 -0.35 -6.55 -18.57
C ALA A 619 0.25 -7.55 -19.57
N ALA A 620 0.73 -8.70 -19.09
CA ALA A 620 1.31 -9.73 -19.96
C ALA A 620 0.35 -10.22 -21.07
N PRO A 621 -0.89 -10.67 -20.78
CA PRO A 621 -1.80 -11.10 -21.83
C PRO A 621 -2.23 -9.95 -22.76
N LEU A 622 -2.46 -8.74 -22.25
CA LEU A 622 -2.80 -7.59 -23.10
C LEU A 622 -1.68 -7.23 -24.07
N VAL A 623 -0.43 -7.17 -23.59
CA VAL A 623 0.76 -6.91 -24.42
C VAL A 623 0.95 -8.02 -25.45
N ALA A 624 0.73 -9.28 -25.07
CA ALA A 624 0.79 -10.40 -26.00
C ALA A 624 -0.26 -10.30 -27.11
N VAL A 625 -1.50 -9.92 -26.77
CA VAL A 625 -2.58 -9.69 -27.76
C VAL A 625 -2.20 -8.58 -28.72
N VAL A 626 -1.72 -7.42 -28.23
CA VAL A 626 -1.28 -6.32 -29.10
C VAL A 626 -0.17 -6.75 -30.05
N ALA A 627 0.85 -7.45 -29.54
CA ALA A 627 1.96 -7.93 -30.36
C ALA A 627 1.48 -8.92 -31.44
N CYS A 628 0.61 -9.86 -31.09
CA CYS A 628 0.06 -10.83 -32.06
C CYS A 628 -0.76 -10.14 -33.15
N VAL A 629 -1.63 -9.20 -32.77
CA VAL A 629 -2.49 -8.47 -33.71
C VAL A 629 -1.67 -7.67 -34.72
N PHE A 630 -0.68 -6.89 -34.27
CA PHE A 630 0.14 -6.06 -35.15
C PHE A 630 1.14 -6.88 -35.99
N LEU A 631 1.68 -7.99 -35.44
CA LEU A 631 2.50 -8.91 -36.23
C LEU A 631 1.68 -9.56 -37.35
N GLY A 632 0.46 -10.00 -37.05
CA GLY A 632 -0.47 -10.53 -38.06
C GLY A 632 -0.83 -9.51 -39.12
N ALA A 633 -1.16 -8.27 -38.71
CA ALA A 633 -1.46 -7.18 -39.65
C ALA A 633 -0.28 -6.82 -40.55
N SER A 634 0.96 -6.88 -40.04
CA SER A 634 2.17 -6.62 -40.84
C SER A 634 2.53 -7.72 -41.85
N ALA A 635 1.89 -8.90 -41.75
CA ALA A 635 2.11 -10.02 -42.66
C ALA A 635 1.05 -10.10 -43.78
N LEU A 636 -0.07 -9.38 -43.62
CA LEU A 636 -1.11 -9.17 -44.62
C LEU A 636 -0.74 -7.98 -45.51
#